data_AF-A0A840SIG2-F1
#
_entry.id   AF-A0A840SIG2-F1
#
_cell.length_a   1.000
_cell.length_b   1.000
_cell.length_c   1.000
_cell.angle_alpha   90.00
_cell.angle_beta   90.00
_cell.angle_gamma   90.00
#
_symmetry.space_group_name_H-M   'P 1'
#
loop_
_entity.id
_entity.type
_entity.pdbx_description
1 polymer ?
#
loop_
_entity_poly.entity_id
_entity_poly.type
_entity_poly.pdbx_seq_one_letter_code
_entity_poly.pdbx_strand_id
1 'polypeptide(L)'
;MLKTLIEFKPGETVSLIPNSGVQFMDFGFDAAAVDSLSRKFAFADDETPGMVCIFPLQVGADQEVFYTVPGQTRPIEPDDDQIFGMKAVDALARYDRLWLPFPFFRRTGSSFDDGPTTWARIKVAALDTPDEAGRTHRVVLAFDTLLTPRQAGQPYTAPEDDGDARDRVFFGFCSEHDRNTAFMARPWVAGWLRDQYAIGLRRMEKKPTRPGEHWAAYMVLLDAIASTCQIPSVELTDIFSQFSRRDPVGVSLVLDIGNSRMCGVLVEDASTTAYADVSQTYRLELRDLSRVEYVYSEPFESRIEFASVDFGPITHASASNRTKREAFWWPSPVRVGPEAAWLAAKTDGTEGASGLSSPKRYLWDGEARIQPWTNNSSNLAEPEEIRGPMIARLTEDGTVMSRKKGSLPGMMRRYSRSSLYTLMLGELLIQASTQINSVDVRKNRPNSASPRTLKQIVLTLPTATPLAEQRMMRERIAAAVDLVWDVMGWNGATPVPKPAIRLDFDEATCTHLVWLFNEIQHKFHGTPREFLDLAAGNRRSEDGRSALRVASIDIGGGTTDLMIMRHEIKPGTDTVVEPVQVFREGFRLAGDDILKELVENCLLRDLGDAMAGAGIEAPRDLLSELFGGDREAMSQSERTMRGQLVAQVFAQAAVGLLRRYERGDTATDGPATLRELLSGVEVVATPAIEHFQATLRLRRGVDYDLLATPIAMDPDLIERLIDGLIGPMIRDLCDLVRAHDCDVLLISGRPSQYAIVRRLIRSAMPVSANRIIPMGSYRVGNWYPFRSSDFRIFDPKTTAVVGAMLCHTLSRAVGNLTLRTQGMKMRSTARYIGAMSDTGQIRAENVRLENVDLDTGKGINTFTLVLGSPTFIGFRQLPIPRWRSTPLYYVGFKNPDLVDKLNLPLHVTFERQEALREGEEQHMMEDFKISEVRDSEKQDLTGAVTCRLQTMLIESQAEAGYWLDTGVLQVHLDPAGARA
;
A
#
# COMPACT_ATOMS: atom_id res chain seq x y z
N MET A 1 -9.03 -6.86 -7.83
CA MET A 1 -9.68 -8.15 -8.22
C MET A 1 -10.83 -8.44 -7.25
N LEU A 2 -11.86 -9.19 -7.64
CA LEU A 2 -12.90 -9.59 -6.69
C LEU A 2 -12.33 -10.54 -5.63
N LYS A 3 -12.83 -10.43 -4.38
CA LYS A 3 -12.48 -11.38 -3.31
C LYS A 3 -12.89 -12.79 -3.71
N THR A 4 -11.98 -13.75 -3.53
CA THR A 4 -12.28 -15.17 -3.70
C THR A 4 -13.27 -15.61 -2.62
N LEU A 5 -14.36 -16.25 -3.05
CA LEU A 5 -15.42 -16.69 -2.14
C LEU A 5 -15.05 -18.01 -1.46
N ILE A 6 -15.52 -18.19 -0.23
CA ILE A 6 -15.42 -19.46 0.50
C ILE A 6 -16.74 -20.20 0.32
N GLU A 7 -16.67 -21.48 -0.04
CA GLU A 7 -17.83 -22.35 0.02
C GLU A 7 -17.97 -22.96 1.43
N PHE A 8 -19.16 -22.79 2.00
CA PHE A 8 -19.53 -23.39 3.26
C PHE A 8 -20.47 -24.57 3.02
N LYS A 9 -20.40 -25.58 3.89
CA LYS A 9 -21.34 -26.70 3.87
C LYS A 9 -22.62 -26.34 4.65
N PRO A 10 -23.78 -26.90 4.30
CA PRO A 10 -24.98 -26.75 5.11
C PRO A 10 -24.74 -27.18 6.57
N GLY A 11 -25.07 -26.32 7.52
CA GLY A 11 -24.86 -26.56 8.96
C GLY A 11 -23.40 -26.46 9.43
N GLU A 12 -22.48 -25.98 8.60
CA GLU A 12 -21.10 -25.73 9.01
C GLU A 12 -21.02 -24.65 10.10
N THR A 13 -20.12 -24.86 11.06
CA THR A 13 -19.72 -23.86 12.05
C THR A 13 -18.29 -23.43 11.80
N VAL A 14 -18.04 -22.12 11.84
CA VAL A 14 -16.71 -21.52 11.76
C VAL A 14 -16.39 -20.73 13.02
N SER A 15 -15.10 -20.56 13.33
CA SER A 15 -14.70 -19.76 14.48
C SER A 15 -14.28 -18.34 14.08
N LEU A 16 -14.59 -17.35 14.91
CA LEU A 16 -13.98 -16.02 14.87
C LEU A 16 -13.03 -15.83 16.07
N ILE A 17 -12.02 -14.97 15.90
CA ILE A 17 -11.06 -14.67 16.96
C ILE A 17 -11.51 -13.40 17.70
N PRO A 18 -11.75 -13.46 19.02
CA PRO A 18 -12.11 -12.27 19.79
C PRO A 18 -11.05 -11.17 19.73
N ASN A 19 -11.49 -9.91 19.77
CA ASN A 19 -10.63 -8.71 19.78
C ASN A 19 -9.62 -8.64 18.60
N SER A 20 -9.96 -9.24 17.46
CA SER A 20 -9.14 -9.23 16.24
C SER A 20 -9.53 -8.13 15.25
N GLY A 21 -10.42 -7.21 15.65
CA GLY A 21 -10.93 -6.13 14.79
C GLY A 21 -12.20 -6.51 14.04
N VAL A 22 -12.40 -5.89 12.87
CA VAL A 22 -13.51 -6.22 11.96
C VAL A 22 -13.12 -7.41 11.08
N GLN A 23 -13.91 -8.47 11.11
CA GLN A 23 -13.70 -9.69 10.31
C GLN A 23 -14.76 -9.79 9.22
N PHE A 24 -14.39 -10.33 8.06
CA PHE A 24 -15.26 -10.37 6.89
C PHE A 24 -15.59 -11.82 6.47
N MET A 25 -16.78 -12.02 5.90
CA MET A 25 -17.15 -13.24 5.17
C MET A 25 -17.82 -12.85 3.86
N ASP A 26 -17.35 -13.45 2.76
CA ASP A 26 -17.75 -13.06 1.41
C ASP A 26 -18.55 -14.18 0.73
N PHE A 27 -19.65 -13.79 0.09
CA PHE A 27 -20.55 -14.65 -0.68
C PHE A 27 -20.90 -13.96 -2.00
N GLY A 28 -21.61 -14.69 -2.87
CA GLY A 28 -22.15 -14.12 -4.09
C GLY A 28 -23.22 -15.03 -4.68
N PHE A 29 -24.12 -14.44 -5.44
CA PHE A 29 -25.23 -15.14 -6.08
C PHE A 29 -25.57 -14.47 -7.41
N ASP A 30 -26.36 -15.17 -8.23
CA ASP A 30 -26.96 -14.62 -9.43
C ASP A 30 -28.38 -14.12 -9.14
N ALA A 31 -28.69 -12.87 -9.51
CA ALA A 31 -29.99 -12.24 -9.36
C ALA A 31 -31.13 -13.08 -9.95
N ALA A 32 -30.87 -13.85 -11.01
CA ALA A 32 -31.87 -14.76 -11.60
C ALA A 32 -32.39 -15.80 -10.59
N ALA A 33 -31.60 -16.16 -9.56
CA ALA A 33 -32.02 -17.08 -8.51
C ALA A 33 -33.11 -16.50 -7.59
N VAL A 34 -33.33 -15.18 -7.61
CA VAL A 34 -34.33 -14.48 -6.77
C VAL A 34 -35.35 -13.69 -7.58
N ASP A 35 -35.40 -13.84 -8.92
CA ASP A 35 -36.34 -13.11 -9.77
C ASP A 35 -37.82 -13.39 -9.44
N SER A 36 -38.13 -14.63 -9.06
CA SER A 36 -39.47 -15.02 -8.62
C SER A 36 -39.76 -14.68 -7.16
N LEU A 37 -38.75 -14.25 -6.40
CA LEU A 37 -38.91 -13.93 -4.99
C LEU A 37 -39.58 -12.56 -4.83
N SER A 38 -40.82 -12.59 -4.37
CA SER A 38 -41.59 -11.41 -4.00
C SER A 38 -42.43 -11.70 -2.77
N ARG A 39 -42.62 -10.67 -1.93
CA ARG A 39 -43.55 -10.71 -0.81
C ARG A 39 -44.57 -9.60 -0.92
N LYS A 40 -45.77 -9.89 -0.42
CA LYS A 40 -46.81 -8.89 -0.19
C LYS A 40 -46.86 -8.54 1.30
N PHE A 41 -47.19 -7.29 1.58
CA PHE A 41 -47.27 -6.75 2.93
C PHE A 41 -48.60 -6.01 3.09
N ALA A 42 -49.21 -6.12 4.26
CA ALA A 42 -50.26 -5.23 4.71
C ALA A 42 -49.64 -4.06 5.47
N PHE A 43 -50.17 -2.87 5.23
CA PHE A 43 -49.95 -1.69 6.06
C PHE A 43 -51.13 -1.54 7.02
N ALA A 44 -50.87 -1.35 8.31
CA ALA A 44 -51.88 -1.01 9.29
C ALA A 44 -51.46 0.25 10.07
N ASP A 45 -52.39 1.21 10.19
CA ASP A 45 -52.24 2.33 11.11
C ASP A 45 -52.40 1.80 12.54
N ASP A 46 -51.40 2.03 13.40
CA ASP A 46 -51.51 1.73 14.83
C ASP A 46 -52.47 2.74 15.50
N GLU A 47 -53.07 2.39 16.64
CA GLU A 47 -53.90 3.30 17.44
C GLU A 47 -53.10 4.51 17.96
N THR A 48 -51.77 4.46 17.86
CA THR A 48 -50.85 5.56 18.20
C THR A 48 -50.62 6.48 16.99
N PRO A 49 -50.99 7.77 17.06
CA PRO A 49 -50.89 8.69 15.92
C PRO A 49 -49.47 8.77 15.35
N GLY A 50 -49.31 8.39 14.08
CA GLY A 50 -48.06 8.52 13.32
C GLY A 50 -47.14 7.30 13.34
N MET A 51 -47.53 6.17 13.94
CA MET A 51 -46.78 4.92 13.88
C MET A 51 -47.34 4.00 12.79
N VAL A 52 -46.47 3.66 11.84
CA VAL A 52 -46.78 2.78 10.71
C VAL A 52 -46.28 1.38 11.02
N CYS A 53 -47.16 0.39 10.97
CA CYS A 53 -46.81 -1.01 11.07
C CYS A 53 -47.00 -1.70 9.72
N ILE A 54 -46.03 -2.52 9.31
CA ILE A 54 -46.18 -3.40 8.15
C ILE A 54 -46.07 -4.86 8.58
N PHE A 55 -46.89 -5.72 7.97
CA PHE A 55 -46.92 -7.15 8.28
C PHE A 55 -46.81 -7.97 7.00
N PRO A 56 -45.92 -8.98 6.94
CA PRO A 56 -45.85 -9.88 5.80
C PRO A 56 -47.15 -10.68 5.69
N LEU A 57 -47.71 -10.75 4.49
CA LEU A 57 -48.92 -11.54 4.25
C LEU A 57 -48.61 -13.03 4.24
N GLN A 58 -49.49 -13.78 4.88
CA GLN A 58 -49.51 -15.23 4.93
C GLN A 58 -50.70 -15.74 4.10
N VAL A 59 -50.58 -16.94 3.54
CA VAL A 59 -51.65 -17.59 2.79
C VAL A 59 -52.05 -18.85 3.56
N GLY A 60 -53.31 -18.90 3.97
CA GLY A 60 -53.90 -20.04 4.69
C GLY A 60 -54.12 -21.26 3.80
N ALA A 61 -54.53 -22.36 4.43
CA ALA A 61 -54.84 -23.62 3.73
C ALA A 61 -55.95 -23.46 2.68
N ASP A 62 -56.88 -22.51 2.91
CA ASP A 62 -58.02 -22.21 2.03
C ASP A 62 -57.76 -21.05 1.05
N GLN A 63 -56.49 -20.69 0.82
CA GLN A 63 -56.04 -19.52 0.03
C GLN A 63 -56.46 -18.15 0.58
N GLU A 64 -56.96 -18.08 1.80
CA GLU A 64 -57.21 -16.81 2.49
C GLU A 64 -55.89 -16.08 2.76
N VAL A 65 -55.85 -14.78 2.44
CA VAL A 65 -54.68 -13.93 2.66
C VAL A 65 -54.87 -13.17 3.96
N PHE A 66 -53.96 -13.31 4.90
CA PHE A 66 -54.06 -12.66 6.20
C PHE A 66 -52.69 -12.24 6.72
N TYR A 67 -52.67 -11.43 7.78
CA TYR A 67 -51.47 -11.17 8.57
C TYR A 67 -51.76 -11.36 10.06
N THR A 68 -50.71 -11.59 10.83
CA THR A 68 -50.80 -11.76 12.28
C THR A 68 -50.04 -10.65 12.98
N VAL A 69 -50.70 -10.00 13.95
CA VAL A 69 -50.08 -9.00 14.81
C VAL A 69 -49.49 -9.70 16.04
N PRO A 70 -48.22 -9.44 16.41
CA PRO A 70 -47.62 -10.01 17.62
C PRO A 70 -48.49 -9.79 18.86
N GLY A 71 -48.79 -10.86 19.59
CA GLY A 71 -49.64 -10.83 20.79
C GLY A 71 -51.14 -10.97 20.52
N GLN A 72 -51.59 -10.91 19.27
CA GLN A 72 -52.95 -11.27 18.89
C GLN A 72 -53.02 -12.72 18.40
N THR A 73 -54.08 -13.42 18.78
CA THR A 73 -54.29 -14.84 18.43
C THR A 73 -55.12 -15.03 17.17
N ARG A 74 -55.78 -13.97 16.67
CA ARG A 74 -56.63 -14.03 15.48
C ARG A 74 -55.89 -13.43 14.27
N PRO A 75 -55.87 -14.13 13.12
CA PRO A 75 -55.40 -13.55 11.87
C PRO A 75 -56.33 -12.42 11.42
N ILE A 76 -55.77 -11.39 10.78
CA ILE A 76 -56.50 -10.24 10.25
C ILE A 76 -56.44 -10.29 8.73
N GLU A 77 -57.59 -10.15 8.08
CA GLU A 77 -57.70 -10.00 6.63
C GLU A 77 -57.44 -8.52 6.26
N PRO A 78 -56.42 -8.22 5.45
CA PRO A 78 -56.12 -6.85 5.04
C PRO A 78 -57.05 -6.35 3.93
N ASP A 79 -57.36 -5.05 3.91
CA ASP A 79 -58.05 -4.43 2.79
C ASP A 79 -57.12 -4.33 1.55
N ASP A 80 -57.68 -4.41 0.34
CA ASP A 80 -56.90 -4.39 -0.91
C ASP A 80 -56.01 -3.15 -1.08
N ASP A 81 -56.44 -1.99 -0.56
CA ASP A 81 -55.69 -0.74 -0.60
C ASP A 81 -54.51 -0.71 0.39
N GLN A 82 -54.58 -1.51 1.45
CA GLN A 82 -53.52 -1.71 2.45
C GLN A 82 -52.40 -2.63 1.96
N ILE A 83 -52.60 -3.35 0.85
CA ILE A 83 -51.65 -4.34 0.35
C ILE A 83 -50.66 -3.72 -0.66
N PHE A 84 -49.37 -4.03 -0.50
CA PHE A 84 -48.35 -3.76 -1.52
C PHE A 84 -47.34 -4.89 -1.66
N GLY A 85 -46.68 -4.95 -2.82
CA GLY A 85 -45.66 -5.93 -3.13
C GLY A 85 -44.25 -5.36 -3.12
N MET A 86 -43.28 -6.19 -2.72
CA MET A 86 -41.85 -5.93 -2.84
C MET A 86 -41.20 -7.11 -3.56
N LYS A 87 -40.44 -6.86 -4.63
CA LYS A 87 -39.64 -7.87 -5.31
C LYS A 87 -38.20 -7.83 -4.82
N ALA A 88 -37.51 -8.98 -4.85
CA ALA A 88 -36.12 -9.06 -4.41
C ALA A 88 -35.18 -8.20 -5.25
N VAL A 89 -35.34 -8.19 -6.58
CA VAL A 89 -34.56 -7.33 -7.49
C VAL A 89 -34.70 -5.84 -7.17
N ASP A 90 -35.90 -5.40 -6.78
CA ASP A 90 -36.14 -4.01 -6.39
C ASP A 90 -35.49 -3.69 -5.04
N ALA A 91 -35.58 -4.61 -4.08
CA ALA A 91 -34.95 -4.45 -2.77
C ALA A 91 -33.42 -4.39 -2.88
N LEU A 92 -32.82 -5.26 -3.70
CA LEU A 92 -31.39 -5.28 -4.00
C LEU A 92 -30.93 -3.95 -4.62
N ALA A 93 -31.65 -3.45 -5.63
CA ALA A 93 -31.32 -2.18 -6.26
C ALA A 93 -31.40 -0.98 -5.29
N ARG A 94 -32.38 -0.98 -4.37
CA ARG A 94 -32.55 0.10 -3.39
C ARG A 94 -31.49 0.10 -2.30
N TYR A 95 -30.86 -1.03 -2.01
CA TYR A 95 -29.80 -1.14 -1.01
C TYR A 95 -28.41 -1.36 -1.60
N ASP A 96 -28.25 -1.20 -2.92
CA ASP A 96 -26.98 -1.45 -3.60
C ASP A 96 -25.83 -0.63 -3.00
N ARG A 97 -24.78 -1.34 -2.60
CA ARG A 97 -23.54 -0.84 -2.00
C ARG A 97 -23.73 -0.09 -0.67
N LEU A 98 -24.88 -0.25 0.00
CA LEU A 98 -25.15 0.35 1.30
C LEU A 98 -24.94 -0.66 2.42
N TRP A 99 -24.30 -0.23 3.52
CA TRP A 99 -24.18 -1.04 4.72
C TRP A 99 -25.48 -1.02 5.52
N LEU A 100 -25.92 -2.21 5.95
CA LEU A 100 -27.13 -2.40 6.75
C LEU A 100 -26.82 -3.22 8.02
N PRO A 101 -27.56 -3.01 9.11
CA PRO A 101 -27.54 -3.92 10.26
C PRO A 101 -27.91 -5.34 9.82
N PHE A 102 -27.33 -6.37 10.45
CA PHE A 102 -27.59 -7.76 10.08
C PHE A 102 -28.00 -8.60 11.30
N PRO A 103 -29.13 -9.34 11.24
CA PRO A 103 -29.66 -10.06 12.41
C PRO A 103 -28.90 -11.37 12.62
N PHE A 104 -27.78 -11.27 13.32
CA PHE A 104 -26.92 -12.41 13.63
C PHE A 104 -26.83 -12.59 15.14
N PHE A 105 -27.60 -13.53 15.68
CA PHE A 105 -27.88 -13.60 17.11
C PHE A 105 -27.31 -14.88 17.74
N ARG A 106 -27.17 -14.86 19.07
CA ARG A 106 -26.84 -16.05 19.86
C ARG A 106 -27.97 -17.08 19.72
N ARG A 107 -27.61 -18.34 19.47
CA ARG A 107 -28.55 -19.46 19.31
C ARG A 107 -28.86 -20.11 20.64
N THR A 108 -30.14 -20.37 20.89
CA THR A 108 -30.66 -21.14 22.03
C THR A 108 -31.48 -22.33 21.52
N GLY A 109 -30.80 -23.44 21.24
CA GLY A 109 -31.42 -24.60 20.59
C GLY A 109 -31.88 -24.27 19.17
N SER A 110 -33.20 -24.35 18.92
CA SER A 110 -33.84 -23.95 17.66
C SER A 110 -34.31 -22.48 17.63
N SER A 111 -34.03 -21.70 18.68
CA SER A 111 -34.40 -20.29 18.82
C SER A 111 -33.17 -19.38 18.85
N PHE A 112 -33.40 -18.08 18.93
CA PHE A 112 -32.40 -17.03 19.11
C PHE A 112 -32.67 -16.22 20.37
N ASP A 113 -31.60 -15.68 20.96
CA ASP A 113 -31.69 -14.61 21.96
C ASP A 113 -31.88 -13.25 21.28
N ASP A 114 -32.31 -12.24 22.04
CA ASP A 114 -32.43 -10.84 21.59
C ASP A 114 -31.06 -10.14 21.56
N GLY A 115 -30.14 -10.65 20.72
CA GLY A 115 -28.82 -10.08 20.48
C GLY A 115 -27.71 -11.11 20.23
N PRO A 116 -26.46 -10.66 20.02
CA PRO A 116 -26.02 -9.26 20.09
C PRO A 116 -26.51 -8.43 18.91
N THR A 117 -26.85 -7.16 19.15
CA THR A 117 -27.57 -6.34 18.16
C THR A 117 -26.68 -5.47 17.27
N THR A 118 -25.42 -5.22 17.63
CA THR A 118 -24.59 -4.20 16.94
C THR A 118 -23.24 -4.76 16.50
N TRP A 119 -23.13 -6.08 16.32
CA TRP A 119 -21.86 -6.73 16.01
C TRP A 119 -21.77 -7.32 14.60
N ALA A 120 -22.87 -7.35 13.83
CA ALA A 120 -22.91 -7.86 12.46
C ALA A 120 -23.52 -6.81 11.50
N ARG A 121 -22.92 -6.67 10.30
CA ARG A 121 -23.40 -5.81 9.20
C ARG A 121 -23.32 -6.55 7.87
N ILE A 122 -24.19 -6.17 6.95
CA ILE A 122 -24.24 -6.72 5.58
C ILE A 122 -24.15 -5.59 4.55
N LYS A 123 -23.42 -5.84 3.46
CA LYS A 123 -23.43 -5.02 2.24
C LYS A 123 -23.59 -5.92 1.04
N VAL A 124 -24.50 -5.55 0.14
CA VAL A 124 -24.72 -6.25 -1.14
C VAL A 124 -24.33 -5.29 -2.25
N ALA A 125 -23.49 -5.75 -3.18
CA ALA A 125 -23.00 -4.96 -4.29
C ALA A 125 -23.31 -5.67 -5.61
N ALA A 126 -24.06 -4.99 -6.49
CA ALA A 126 -24.19 -5.38 -7.88
C ALA A 126 -22.84 -5.20 -8.60
N LEU A 127 -22.50 -6.18 -9.43
CA LEU A 127 -21.31 -6.15 -10.26
C LEU A 127 -21.64 -5.59 -11.65
N ASP A 128 -20.76 -4.74 -12.17
CA ASP A 128 -20.90 -4.20 -13.53
C ASP A 128 -20.83 -5.30 -14.59
N THR A 129 -20.03 -6.34 -14.30
CA THR A 129 -19.94 -7.57 -15.09
C THR A 129 -20.00 -8.78 -14.15
N PRO A 130 -20.70 -9.86 -14.52
CA PRO A 130 -20.72 -11.08 -13.71
C PRO A 130 -19.31 -11.62 -13.45
N ASP A 131 -19.12 -12.28 -12.30
CA ASP A 131 -17.85 -12.95 -11.99
C ASP A 131 -17.60 -14.18 -12.89
N GLU A 132 -16.43 -14.80 -12.78
CA GLU A 132 -16.07 -16.00 -13.57
C GLU A 132 -17.04 -17.19 -13.38
N ALA A 133 -17.82 -17.21 -12.29
CA ALA A 133 -18.83 -18.22 -12.01
C ALA A 133 -20.26 -17.76 -12.39
N GLY A 134 -20.42 -16.63 -13.08
CA GLY A 134 -21.69 -16.07 -13.52
C GLY A 134 -22.48 -15.32 -12.43
N ARG A 135 -21.89 -15.08 -11.26
CA ARG A 135 -22.57 -14.37 -10.16
C ARG A 135 -22.65 -12.88 -10.48
N THR A 136 -23.83 -12.29 -10.37
CA THR A 136 -24.08 -10.87 -10.65
C THR A 136 -23.97 -9.99 -9.41
N HIS A 137 -24.00 -10.59 -8.21
CA HIS A 137 -23.95 -9.87 -6.94
C HIS A 137 -22.88 -10.43 -6.00
N ARG A 138 -22.27 -9.54 -5.21
CA ARG A 138 -21.40 -9.86 -4.08
C ARG A 138 -22.09 -9.49 -2.77
N VAL A 139 -21.96 -10.35 -1.77
CA VAL A 139 -22.49 -10.13 -0.42
C VAL A 139 -21.32 -10.19 0.56
N VAL A 140 -21.14 -9.14 1.34
CA VAL A 140 -20.09 -9.06 2.36
C VAL A 140 -20.75 -8.93 3.72
N LEU A 141 -20.49 -9.91 4.59
CA LEU A 141 -20.79 -9.82 6.01
C LEU A 141 -19.56 -9.28 6.73
N ALA A 142 -19.75 -8.32 7.63
CA ALA A 142 -18.72 -7.84 8.52
C ALA A 142 -19.13 -8.15 9.98
N PHE A 143 -18.17 -8.57 10.79
CA PHE A 143 -18.32 -8.87 12.20
C PHE A 143 -17.35 -8.05 13.04
N ASP A 144 -17.85 -7.33 14.03
CA ASP A 144 -17.03 -6.66 15.04
C ASP A 144 -16.74 -7.63 16.19
N THR A 145 -15.48 -8.04 16.32
CA THR A 145 -15.07 -9.06 17.30
C THR A 145 -14.72 -8.51 18.68
N LEU A 146 -14.92 -7.21 18.94
CA LEU A 146 -14.62 -6.60 20.24
C LEU A 146 -15.62 -7.07 21.31
N LEU A 147 -15.09 -7.71 22.35
CA LEU A 147 -15.90 -8.17 23.48
C LEU A 147 -16.26 -7.03 24.43
N THR A 148 -17.51 -7.04 24.89
CA THR A 148 -18.08 -6.04 25.81
C THR A 148 -18.75 -6.73 27.00
N PRO A 149 -18.41 -6.36 28.26
CA PRO A 149 -19.07 -6.92 29.43
C PRO A 149 -20.58 -6.63 29.41
N ARG A 150 -21.40 -7.65 29.67
CA ARG A 150 -22.86 -7.48 29.80
C ARG A 150 -23.19 -7.02 31.21
N GLN A 151 -23.92 -5.91 31.32
CA GLN A 151 -24.44 -5.42 32.60
C GLN A 151 -25.96 -5.67 32.66
N ALA A 152 -26.46 -5.99 33.86
CA ALA A 152 -27.89 -6.18 34.07
C ALA A 152 -28.68 -4.91 33.67
N GLY A 153 -29.72 -5.08 32.85
CA GLY A 153 -30.55 -3.97 32.34
C GLY A 153 -29.97 -3.21 31.15
N GLN A 154 -28.76 -3.56 30.66
CA GLN A 154 -28.20 -2.99 29.43
C GLN A 154 -28.54 -3.85 28.19
N PRO A 155 -28.69 -3.25 27.00
CA PRO A 155 -28.91 -4.00 25.77
C PRO A 155 -27.73 -4.92 25.43
N TYR A 156 -28.02 -6.11 24.93
CA TYR A 156 -27.01 -7.05 24.46
C TYR A 156 -26.49 -6.61 23.08
N THR A 157 -25.44 -5.79 23.06
CA THR A 157 -24.97 -5.10 21.84
C THR A 157 -23.79 -5.78 21.14
N ALA A 158 -22.94 -6.46 21.88
CA ALA A 158 -21.77 -7.20 21.39
C ALA A 158 -21.55 -8.47 22.22
N PRO A 159 -20.83 -9.48 21.70
CA PRO A 159 -20.49 -10.67 22.47
C PRO A 159 -19.71 -10.35 23.75
N GLU A 160 -19.91 -11.14 24.80
CA GLU A 160 -19.23 -11.00 26.10
C GLU A 160 -18.05 -11.97 26.29
N ASP A 161 -17.16 -11.67 27.24
CA ASP A 161 -15.97 -12.48 27.53
C ASP A 161 -16.25 -13.65 28.47
N ASP A 162 -16.96 -13.42 29.57
CA ASP A 162 -17.18 -14.42 30.63
C ASP A 162 -18.17 -15.52 30.23
N GLY A 163 -19.01 -15.28 29.22
CA GLY A 163 -19.99 -16.23 28.67
C GLY A 163 -19.70 -16.58 27.22
N ASP A 164 -20.03 -15.69 26.28
CA ASP A 164 -20.01 -16.00 24.85
C ASP A 164 -18.66 -16.47 24.26
N ALA A 165 -17.54 -15.98 24.81
CA ALA A 165 -16.21 -16.32 24.30
C ALA A 165 -15.51 -17.46 25.05
N ARG A 166 -15.92 -17.77 26.28
CA ARG A 166 -15.37 -18.89 27.09
C ARG A 166 -16.24 -20.13 27.04
N ASP A 167 -17.56 -19.94 26.99
CA ASP A 167 -18.50 -21.02 26.77
C ASP A 167 -18.62 -21.33 25.28
N ARG A 168 -18.94 -22.58 24.96
CA ARG A 168 -19.17 -22.98 23.57
C ARG A 168 -20.57 -22.53 23.10
N VAL A 169 -20.66 -21.27 22.70
CA VAL A 169 -21.87 -20.62 22.19
C VAL A 169 -21.83 -20.53 20.66
N PHE A 170 -22.97 -20.73 20.02
CA PHE A 170 -23.12 -20.56 18.57
C PHE A 170 -23.97 -19.34 18.26
N PHE A 171 -23.54 -18.58 17.27
CA PHE A 171 -24.25 -17.46 16.69
C PHE A 171 -24.71 -17.83 15.27
N GLY A 172 -25.84 -17.28 14.81
CA GLY A 172 -26.34 -17.56 13.47
C GLY A 172 -27.22 -16.46 12.91
N PHE A 173 -27.36 -16.46 11.59
CA PHE A 173 -28.26 -15.58 10.85
C PHE A 173 -29.73 -15.96 11.13
N CYS A 174 -30.53 -14.98 11.55
CA CYS A 174 -31.97 -15.11 11.75
C CYS A 174 -32.74 -14.46 10.59
N SER A 175 -33.19 -15.27 9.63
CA SER A 175 -34.02 -14.82 8.50
C SER A 175 -35.53 -14.80 8.81
N GLU A 176 -35.96 -15.38 9.93
CA GLU A 176 -37.37 -15.44 10.33
C GLU A 176 -37.88 -14.05 10.77
N HIS A 177 -38.83 -13.48 10.03
CA HIS A 177 -39.34 -12.11 10.24
C HIS A 177 -39.93 -11.90 11.64
N ASP A 178 -40.72 -12.85 12.14
CA ASP A 178 -41.34 -12.77 13.47
C ASP A 178 -40.30 -12.67 14.59
N ARG A 179 -39.17 -13.35 14.42
CA ARG A 179 -38.05 -13.36 15.38
C ARG A 179 -37.14 -12.13 15.24
N ASN A 180 -37.17 -11.46 14.10
CA ASN A 180 -36.37 -10.27 13.82
C ASN A 180 -37.12 -8.96 14.06
N THR A 181 -38.44 -9.01 14.30
CA THR A 181 -39.29 -7.81 14.42
C THR A 181 -38.81 -6.87 15.54
N ALA A 182 -38.46 -7.43 16.70
CA ALA A 182 -37.94 -6.64 17.83
C ALA A 182 -36.61 -5.94 17.53
N PHE A 183 -35.73 -6.58 16.74
CA PHE A 183 -34.48 -5.99 16.29
C PHE A 183 -34.71 -4.84 15.30
N MET A 184 -35.58 -5.03 14.31
CA MET A 184 -35.93 -4.00 13.33
C MET A 184 -36.60 -2.79 13.98
N ALA A 185 -37.42 -3.01 15.01
CA ALA A 185 -38.11 -1.96 15.77
C ALA A 185 -37.22 -1.13 16.68
N ARG A 186 -35.94 -1.50 16.86
CA ARG A 186 -35.00 -0.67 17.62
C ARG A 186 -34.85 0.69 16.93
N PRO A 187 -34.95 1.82 17.65
CA PRO A 187 -34.95 3.15 17.04
C PRO A 187 -33.78 3.41 16.09
N TRP A 188 -32.58 2.94 16.46
CA TRP A 188 -31.39 3.10 15.65
C TRP A 188 -31.40 2.22 14.38
N VAL A 189 -31.97 1.02 14.43
CA VAL A 189 -32.11 0.14 13.26
C VAL A 189 -33.16 0.70 12.32
N ALA A 190 -34.34 1.05 12.84
CA ALA A 190 -35.42 1.64 12.05
C ALA A 190 -34.98 2.93 11.35
N GLY A 191 -34.30 3.84 12.08
CA GLY A 191 -33.74 5.07 11.53
C GLY A 191 -32.70 4.81 10.43
N TRP A 192 -31.79 3.86 10.66
CA TRP A 192 -30.77 3.47 9.69
C TRP A 192 -31.39 2.94 8.40
N LEU A 193 -32.33 1.98 8.51
CA LEU A 193 -32.97 1.37 7.34
C LEU A 193 -33.73 2.40 6.50
N ARG A 194 -34.42 3.34 7.16
CA ARG A 194 -35.14 4.44 6.50
C ARG A 194 -34.18 5.34 5.73
N ASP A 195 -33.09 5.78 6.36
CA ASP A 195 -32.19 6.76 5.76
C ASP A 195 -31.38 6.13 4.62
N GLN A 196 -30.93 4.88 4.76
CA GLN A 196 -30.27 4.14 3.68
C GLN A 196 -31.21 3.89 2.51
N TYR A 197 -32.46 3.53 2.78
CA TYR A 197 -33.47 3.37 1.73
C TYR A 197 -33.72 4.67 0.97
N ALA A 198 -33.77 5.81 1.67
CA ALA A 198 -33.90 7.12 1.04
C ALA A 198 -32.68 7.47 0.18
N ILE A 199 -31.46 7.13 0.61
CA ILE A 199 -30.24 7.30 -0.20
C ILE A 199 -30.33 6.49 -1.50
N GLY A 200 -30.71 5.21 -1.40
CA GLY A 200 -30.90 4.35 -2.56
C GLY A 200 -31.93 4.88 -3.55
N LEU A 201 -33.10 5.31 -3.05
CA LEU A 201 -34.13 5.92 -3.90
C LEU A 201 -33.66 7.19 -4.59
N ARG A 202 -32.91 8.06 -3.89
CA ARG A 202 -32.34 9.28 -4.50
C ARG A 202 -31.37 8.96 -5.63
N ARG A 203 -30.52 7.94 -5.46
CA ARG A 203 -29.60 7.46 -6.52
C ARG A 203 -30.35 6.97 -7.75
N MET A 204 -31.55 6.42 -7.56
CA MET A 204 -32.43 5.97 -8.64
C MET A 204 -33.41 7.04 -9.13
N GLU A 205 -33.30 8.29 -8.66
CA GLU A 205 -34.23 9.39 -8.95
C GLU A 205 -35.71 9.08 -8.63
N LYS A 206 -35.95 8.24 -7.62
CA LYS A 206 -37.28 7.82 -7.16
C LYS A 206 -37.65 8.44 -5.81
N LYS A 207 -38.94 8.41 -5.49
CA LYS A 207 -39.50 8.79 -4.19
C LYS A 207 -40.23 7.61 -3.55
N PRO A 208 -40.29 7.53 -2.20
CA PRO A 208 -41.06 6.50 -1.51
C PRO A 208 -42.54 6.64 -1.87
N THR A 209 -43.21 5.52 -2.15
CA THR A 209 -44.62 5.54 -2.58
C THR A 209 -45.60 5.20 -1.46
N ARG A 210 -45.15 4.41 -0.47
CA ARG A 210 -45.92 4.02 0.70
C ARG A 210 -45.05 4.10 1.96
N PRO A 211 -45.63 4.36 3.14
CA PRO A 211 -44.89 4.29 4.38
C PRO A 211 -44.51 2.82 4.69
N GLY A 212 -43.39 2.61 5.39
CA GLY A 212 -42.92 1.25 5.76
C GLY A 212 -42.20 0.47 4.66
N GLU A 213 -42.11 0.95 3.41
CA GLU A 213 -41.44 0.24 2.30
C GLU A 213 -39.99 -0.17 2.58
N HIS A 214 -39.26 0.62 3.36
CA HIS A 214 -37.89 0.33 3.79
C HIS A 214 -37.81 -0.97 4.61
N TRP A 215 -38.81 -1.26 5.46
CA TRP A 215 -38.89 -2.52 6.20
C TRP A 215 -39.17 -3.69 5.27
N ALA A 216 -40.13 -3.52 4.34
CA ALA A 216 -40.46 -4.53 3.36
C ALA A 216 -39.26 -4.86 2.46
N ALA A 217 -38.53 -3.84 1.98
CA ALA A 217 -37.32 -4.02 1.20
C ALA A 217 -36.25 -4.76 1.99
N TYR A 218 -36.05 -4.42 3.26
CA TYR A 218 -35.09 -5.10 4.11
C TYR A 218 -35.47 -6.56 4.39
N MET A 219 -36.74 -6.85 4.69
CA MET A 219 -37.22 -8.22 4.88
C MET A 219 -36.99 -9.07 3.62
N VAL A 220 -37.37 -8.57 2.45
CA VAL A 220 -37.16 -9.29 1.18
C VAL A 220 -35.67 -9.45 0.86
N LEU A 221 -34.82 -8.47 1.20
CA LEU A 221 -33.38 -8.62 1.12
C LEU A 221 -32.89 -9.79 1.97
N LEU A 222 -33.33 -9.91 3.23
CA LEU A 222 -32.96 -11.03 4.10
C LEU A 222 -33.42 -12.38 3.54
N ASP A 223 -34.61 -12.46 2.93
CA ASP A 223 -35.08 -13.67 2.26
C ASP A 223 -34.23 -14.03 1.04
N ALA A 224 -33.82 -13.04 0.25
CA ALA A 224 -32.93 -13.23 -0.89
C ALA A 224 -31.59 -13.79 -0.42
N ILE A 225 -31.02 -13.25 0.66
CA ILE A 225 -29.79 -13.76 1.26
C ILE A 225 -29.98 -15.19 1.81
N ALA A 226 -31.08 -15.46 2.52
CA ALA A 226 -31.36 -16.79 3.08
C ALA A 226 -31.52 -17.89 2.02
N SER A 227 -32.11 -17.53 0.87
CA SER A 227 -32.35 -18.47 -0.23
C SER A 227 -31.13 -18.70 -1.13
N THR A 228 -30.16 -17.78 -1.15
CA THR A 228 -29.01 -17.83 -2.08
C THR A 228 -27.65 -18.04 -1.41
N CYS A 229 -27.47 -17.61 -0.16
CA CYS A 229 -26.19 -17.67 0.54
C CYS A 229 -26.21 -18.72 1.66
N GLN A 230 -25.27 -19.67 1.61
CA GLN A 230 -25.07 -20.63 2.71
C GLN A 230 -24.25 -20.01 3.85
N ILE A 231 -24.91 -19.27 4.73
CA ILE A 231 -24.28 -18.59 5.86
C ILE A 231 -24.01 -19.59 7.01
N PRO A 232 -22.74 -19.79 7.45
CA PRO A 232 -22.41 -20.72 8.51
C PRO A 232 -22.82 -20.20 9.90
N SER A 233 -22.91 -21.09 10.88
CA SER A 233 -22.91 -20.68 12.30
C SER A 233 -21.52 -20.22 12.71
N VAL A 234 -21.45 -19.32 13.69
CA VAL A 234 -20.18 -18.79 14.21
C VAL A 234 -20.01 -19.15 15.68
N GLU A 235 -18.82 -19.58 16.07
CA GLU A 235 -18.39 -19.64 17.47
C GLU A 235 -17.21 -18.69 17.71
N LEU A 236 -17.05 -18.20 18.93
CA LEU A 236 -15.87 -17.43 19.33
C LEU A 236 -14.80 -18.37 19.88
N THR A 237 -13.56 -18.18 19.43
CA THR A 237 -12.44 -19.00 19.92
C THR A 237 -12.07 -18.58 21.34
N ASP A 238 -12.05 -19.52 22.28
CA ASP A 238 -11.56 -19.27 23.64
C ASP A 238 -10.04 -19.02 23.63
N ILE A 239 -9.67 -17.77 23.91
CA ILE A 239 -8.28 -17.30 24.05
C ILE A 239 -7.95 -16.91 25.51
N PHE A 240 -8.87 -17.13 26.45
CA PHE A 240 -8.79 -16.63 27.82
C PHE A 240 -8.51 -17.75 28.83
N SER A 241 -9.15 -18.91 28.67
CA SER A 241 -9.07 -19.99 29.66
C SER A 241 -7.73 -20.72 29.60
N GLN A 242 -7.05 -20.89 30.73
CA GLN A 242 -5.71 -21.52 30.77
C GLN A 242 -5.65 -22.93 30.16
N PHE A 243 -6.73 -23.72 30.27
CA PHE A 243 -6.77 -25.12 29.82
C PHE A 243 -7.36 -25.32 28.42
N SER A 244 -8.14 -24.34 27.92
CA SER A 244 -8.78 -24.39 26.60
C SER A 244 -8.12 -23.46 25.58
N ARG A 245 -7.29 -22.51 26.05
CA ARG A 245 -6.55 -21.57 25.22
C ARG A 245 -5.59 -22.33 24.33
N ARG A 246 -5.76 -22.12 23.02
CA ARG A 246 -4.86 -22.65 22.01
C ARG A 246 -3.62 -21.77 21.90
N ASP A 247 -2.47 -22.38 21.68
CA ASP A 247 -1.25 -21.64 21.38
C ASP A 247 -1.42 -20.85 20.07
N PRO A 248 -1.12 -19.54 20.07
CA PRO A 248 -1.17 -18.74 18.86
C PRO A 248 -0.15 -19.21 17.82
N VAL A 249 -0.55 -19.20 16.55
CA VAL A 249 0.36 -19.42 15.43
C VAL A 249 1.08 -18.10 15.13
N GLY A 250 2.40 -18.10 15.23
CA GLY A 250 3.23 -16.95 14.88
C GLY A 250 3.26 -16.73 13.37
N VAL A 251 3.11 -15.48 12.94
CA VAL A 251 3.16 -15.08 11.53
C VAL A 251 4.22 -13.99 11.34
N SER A 252 5.08 -14.17 10.34
CA SER A 252 6.03 -13.16 9.87
C SER A 252 5.42 -12.40 8.69
N LEU A 253 5.33 -11.07 8.80
CA LEU A 253 4.96 -10.18 7.71
C LEU A 253 6.23 -9.73 6.98
N VAL A 254 6.37 -10.13 5.72
CA VAL A 254 7.49 -9.74 4.86
C VAL A 254 7.00 -8.74 3.84
N LEU A 255 7.63 -7.58 3.78
CA LEU A 255 7.24 -6.46 2.94
C LEU A 255 8.41 -5.97 2.11
N ASP A 256 8.10 -5.57 0.90
CA ASP A 256 8.97 -4.79 0.03
C ASP A 256 8.23 -3.50 -0.34
N ILE A 257 8.63 -2.38 0.24
CA ILE A 257 8.01 -1.07 0.03
C ILE A 257 8.91 -0.28 -0.91
N GLY A 258 8.62 -0.31 -2.21
CA GLY A 258 9.34 0.49 -3.20
C GLY A 258 8.83 1.93 -3.27
N ASN A 259 9.52 2.76 -4.06
CA ASN A 259 9.11 4.14 -4.31
C ASN A 259 7.86 4.28 -5.20
N SER A 260 7.55 3.26 -6.02
CA SER A 260 6.42 3.29 -6.95
C SER A 260 5.43 2.16 -6.68
N ARG A 261 5.92 0.97 -6.33
CA ARG A 261 5.11 -0.20 -5.99
C ARG A 261 5.62 -0.90 -4.73
N MET A 262 4.69 -1.49 -3.99
CA MET A 262 4.88 -2.30 -2.80
C MET A 262 4.42 -3.74 -3.03
N CYS A 263 4.95 -4.69 -2.26
CA CYS A 263 4.53 -6.08 -2.27
C CYS A 263 4.67 -6.69 -0.87
N GLY A 264 3.87 -7.71 -0.55
CA GLY A 264 3.89 -8.35 0.77
C GLY A 264 3.54 -9.83 0.73
N VAL A 265 4.14 -10.60 1.64
CA VAL A 265 3.77 -11.98 1.94
C VAL A 265 3.71 -12.22 3.45
N LEU A 266 2.94 -13.22 3.84
CA LEU A 266 2.76 -13.70 5.21
C LEU A 266 3.26 -15.13 5.30
N VAL A 267 4.04 -15.43 6.33
CA VAL A 267 4.67 -16.75 6.55
C VAL A 267 4.29 -17.26 7.94
N GLU A 268 3.56 -18.36 8.03
CA GLU A 268 3.26 -19.01 9.32
C GLU A 268 4.48 -19.81 9.82
N ASP A 269 4.72 -19.77 11.13
CA ASP A 269 5.69 -20.67 11.78
C ASP A 269 5.24 -22.13 11.59
N ALA A 270 6.14 -23.00 11.13
CA ALA A 270 5.87 -24.44 11.05
C ALA A 270 5.60 -24.99 12.45
N SER A 271 4.42 -25.59 12.66
CA SER A 271 3.89 -25.85 14.00
C SER A 271 4.54 -27.00 14.76
N THR A 272 5.44 -27.81 14.17
CA THR A 272 6.09 -28.93 14.88
C THR A 272 7.30 -29.57 14.20
N THR A 273 7.67 -29.18 12.97
CA THR A 273 8.73 -29.86 12.21
C THR A 273 10.09 -29.16 12.31
N ALA A 274 11.18 -29.94 12.31
CA ALA A 274 12.55 -29.41 12.24
C ALA A 274 12.85 -28.69 10.90
N TYR A 275 12.11 -29.05 9.84
CA TYR A 275 12.19 -28.46 8.51
C TYR A 275 11.20 -27.32 8.35
N ALA A 276 11.61 -26.27 7.65
CA ALA A 276 10.72 -25.19 7.25
C ALA A 276 10.07 -25.49 5.90
N ASP A 277 8.79 -25.13 5.76
CA ASP A 277 7.99 -25.39 4.56
C ASP A 277 7.64 -24.07 3.87
N VAL A 278 8.25 -23.86 2.69
CA VAL A 278 8.02 -22.66 1.88
C VAL A 278 6.57 -22.58 1.35
N SER A 279 5.84 -23.72 1.33
CA SER A 279 4.45 -23.77 0.88
C SER A 279 3.45 -23.16 1.86
N GLN A 280 3.83 -22.90 3.13
CA GLN A 280 2.99 -22.21 4.12
C GLN A 280 2.96 -20.68 3.95
N THR A 281 3.49 -20.16 2.85
CA THR A 281 3.48 -18.73 2.52
C THR A 281 2.27 -18.35 1.69
N TYR A 282 1.74 -17.15 1.95
CA TYR A 282 0.66 -16.58 1.17
C TYR A 282 0.83 -15.07 0.99
N ARG A 283 0.14 -14.52 -0.01
CA ARG A 283 0.25 -13.12 -0.38
C ARG A 283 -0.47 -12.24 0.65
N LEU A 284 0.12 -11.10 0.97
CA LEU A 284 -0.60 -10.03 1.66
C LEU A 284 -1.73 -9.56 0.74
N GLU A 285 -2.93 -9.49 1.27
CA GLU A 285 -4.11 -9.08 0.54
C GLU A 285 -4.70 -7.84 1.22
N LEU A 286 -4.79 -6.74 0.48
CA LEU A 286 -5.42 -5.51 0.95
C LEU A 286 -6.89 -5.51 0.54
N ARG A 287 -7.79 -5.38 1.51
CA ARG A 287 -9.22 -5.17 1.22
C ARG A 287 -9.51 -3.70 1.00
N ASP A 288 -10.14 -3.38 -0.12
CA ASP A 288 -10.62 -2.04 -0.47
C ASP A 288 -11.80 -1.68 0.44
N LEU A 289 -11.63 -0.80 1.42
CA LEU A 289 -12.70 -0.51 2.37
C LEU A 289 -13.79 0.39 1.78
N SER A 290 -13.47 1.10 0.70
CA SER A 290 -14.43 1.87 -0.11
C SER A 290 -15.30 0.94 -0.99
N ARG A 291 -14.69 -0.12 -1.53
CA ARG A 291 -15.32 -1.12 -2.40
C ARG A 291 -15.03 -2.54 -1.91
N VAL A 292 -15.64 -2.90 -0.78
CA VAL A 292 -15.33 -4.09 0.05
C VAL A 292 -15.39 -5.45 -0.64
N GLU A 293 -16.01 -5.54 -1.81
CA GLU A 293 -16.00 -6.74 -2.66
C GLU A 293 -14.67 -6.95 -3.41
N TYR A 294 -13.79 -5.94 -3.43
CA TYR A 294 -12.48 -5.98 -4.08
C TYR A 294 -11.33 -6.12 -3.09
N VAL A 295 -10.31 -6.86 -3.54
CA VAL A 295 -9.04 -7.04 -2.87
C VAL A 295 -7.86 -6.95 -3.83
N TYR A 296 -6.67 -6.70 -3.30
CA TYR A 296 -5.43 -6.56 -4.06
C TYR A 296 -4.30 -7.36 -3.42
N SER A 297 -3.75 -8.31 -4.16
CA SER A 297 -2.67 -9.20 -3.70
C SER A 297 -1.46 -9.28 -4.64
N GLU A 298 -1.54 -8.62 -5.80
CA GLU A 298 -0.40 -8.38 -6.70
C GLU A 298 0.36 -7.12 -6.24
N PRO A 299 1.62 -6.88 -6.67
CA PRO A 299 2.33 -5.68 -6.26
C PRO A 299 1.54 -4.41 -6.63
N PHE A 300 1.29 -3.56 -5.64
CA PHE A 300 0.36 -2.43 -5.70
C PHE A 300 1.08 -1.09 -5.53
N GLU A 301 0.44 0.03 -5.88
CA GLU A 301 1.06 1.36 -5.83
C GLU A 301 1.46 1.78 -4.40
N SER A 302 2.55 2.55 -4.28
CA SER A 302 3.06 3.06 -2.99
C SER A 302 2.32 4.28 -2.45
N ARG A 303 1.01 4.43 -2.75
CA ARG A 303 0.21 5.62 -2.46
C ARG A 303 -0.49 5.55 -1.10
N ILE A 304 -0.67 6.73 -0.48
CA ILE A 304 -1.48 6.95 0.71
C ILE A 304 -2.48 8.09 0.47
N GLU A 305 -3.72 7.94 0.96
CA GLU A 305 -4.73 9.00 0.99
C GLU A 305 -5.43 8.99 2.36
N PHE A 306 -5.68 10.15 2.95
CA PHE A 306 -6.59 10.28 4.08
C PHE A 306 -8.02 10.06 3.59
N ALA A 307 -8.68 9.05 4.13
CA ALA A 307 -10.10 8.81 3.89
C ALA A 307 -10.71 8.02 5.06
N SER A 308 -11.89 8.44 5.48
CA SER A 308 -12.69 7.74 6.48
C SER A 308 -13.21 6.42 5.92
N VAL A 309 -13.24 5.39 6.77
CA VAL A 309 -13.90 4.13 6.44
C VAL A 309 -15.39 4.23 6.76
N ASP A 310 -16.23 3.84 5.81
CA ASP A 310 -17.68 3.82 5.98
C ASP A 310 -18.19 2.38 6.17
N PHE A 311 -18.74 2.11 7.35
CA PHE A 311 -19.51 0.89 7.64
C PHE A 311 -21.02 1.19 7.80
N GLY A 312 -21.49 2.33 7.30
CA GLY A 312 -22.83 2.87 7.44
C GLY A 312 -22.96 3.96 8.52
N PRO A 313 -24.15 4.55 8.70
CA PRO A 313 -24.33 5.83 9.37
C PRO A 313 -24.01 5.74 10.86
N ILE A 314 -22.91 6.38 11.24
CA ILE A 314 -22.42 6.38 12.62
C ILE A 314 -23.41 7.02 13.60
N THR A 315 -24.17 8.01 13.14
CA THR A 315 -25.21 8.70 13.92
C THR A 315 -26.25 7.73 14.49
N HIS A 316 -26.65 6.72 13.71
CA HIS A 316 -27.54 5.66 14.17
C HIS A 316 -26.76 4.63 15.00
N ALA A 317 -25.59 4.20 14.54
CA ALA A 317 -24.77 3.20 15.25
C ALA A 317 -24.51 3.58 16.72
N SER A 318 -24.20 4.85 17.00
CA SER A 318 -23.88 5.35 18.35
C SER A 318 -25.10 5.36 19.27
N ALA A 319 -26.33 5.39 18.73
CA ALA A 319 -27.57 5.26 19.51
C ALA A 319 -27.86 3.81 19.97
N SER A 320 -27.03 2.83 19.60
CA SER A 320 -27.15 1.46 20.10
C SER A 320 -26.75 1.29 21.57
N ASN A 321 -26.20 2.33 22.22
CA ASN A 321 -25.73 2.33 23.61
C ASN A 321 -24.62 1.31 23.89
N ARG A 322 -23.76 1.02 22.91
CA ARG A 322 -22.57 0.18 23.13
C ARG A 322 -21.59 0.89 24.07
N THR A 323 -21.24 0.24 25.19
CA THR A 323 -20.59 0.89 26.34
C THR A 323 -19.09 1.09 26.21
N LYS A 324 -18.38 0.20 25.51
CA LYS A 324 -16.91 0.22 25.43
C LYS A 324 -16.37 1.12 24.32
N ARG A 325 -17.04 1.09 23.16
CA ARG A 325 -16.61 1.77 21.93
C ARG A 325 -17.72 1.75 20.89
N GLU A 326 -17.71 2.70 19.96
CA GLU A 326 -18.46 2.61 18.70
C GLU A 326 -18.14 1.32 17.93
N ALA A 327 -19.18 0.75 17.31
CA ALA A 327 -19.11 -0.51 16.59
C ALA A 327 -18.54 -0.35 15.16
N PHE A 328 -17.87 -1.39 14.67
CA PHE A 328 -17.23 -1.45 13.35
C PHE A 328 -16.19 -0.37 13.16
N TRP A 329 -15.38 -0.20 14.19
CA TRP A 329 -14.35 0.79 14.16
C TRP A 329 -13.12 0.28 13.39
N TRP A 330 -12.67 1.06 12.39
CA TRP A 330 -11.39 0.87 11.74
C TRP A 330 -10.38 1.93 12.24
N PRO A 331 -9.18 1.54 12.69
CA PRO A 331 -8.27 2.47 13.36
C PRO A 331 -7.66 3.54 12.49
N SER A 332 -7.34 3.16 11.26
CA SER A 332 -6.49 3.95 10.40
C SER A 332 -7.29 5.05 9.70
N PRO A 333 -6.81 6.29 9.75
CA PRO A 333 -7.41 7.41 9.04
C PRO A 333 -6.99 7.47 7.55
N VAL A 334 -6.20 6.50 7.08
CA VAL A 334 -5.61 6.50 5.74
C VAL A 334 -5.88 5.20 5.01
N ARG A 335 -6.14 5.29 3.70
CA ARG A 335 -6.15 4.16 2.77
C ARG A 335 -4.83 4.12 2.02
N VAL A 336 -4.46 2.94 1.52
CA VAL A 336 -3.18 2.71 0.83
C VAL A 336 -3.38 1.91 -0.45
N GLY A 337 -2.41 1.98 -1.37
CA GLY A 337 -2.44 1.16 -2.58
C GLY A 337 -3.55 1.56 -3.56
N PRO A 338 -4.24 0.60 -4.21
CA PRO A 338 -5.18 0.92 -5.28
C PRO A 338 -6.46 1.62 -4.78
N GLU A 339 -6.86 1.38 -3.53
CA GLU A 339 -7.94 2.16 -2.91
C GLU A 339 -7.56 3.65 -2.80
N ALA A 340 -6.33 3.95 -2.36
CA ALA A 340 -5.81 5.31 -2.32
C ALA A 340 -5.71 5.93 -3.72
N ALA A 341 -5.26 5.18 -4.73
CA ALA A 341 -5.25 5.66 -6.11
C ALA A 341 -6.65 5.98 -6.64
N TRP A 342 -7.63 5.13 -6.32
CA TRP A 342 -9.03 5.34 -6.70
C TRP A 342 -9.63 6.58 -6.05
N LEU A 343 -9.39 6.79 -4.75
CA LEU A 343 -9.82 7.98 -4.03
C LEU A 343 -9.17 9.24 -4.60
N ALA A 344 -7.85 9.20 -4.83
CA ALA A 344 -7.11 10.32 -5.40
C ALA A 344 -7.64 10.75 -6.76
N ALA A 345 -8.00 9.79 -7.62
CA ALA A 345 -8.54 10.06 -8.95
C ALA A 345 -9.93 10.74 -8.92
N LYS A 346 -10.63 10.72 -7.78
CA LYS A 346 -11.94 11.35 -7.61
C LYS A 346 -11.90 12.77 -7.06
N THR A 347 -10.77 13.23 -6.55
CA THR A 347 -10.69 14.59 -6.00
C THR A 347 -10.92 15.64 -7.09
N ASP A 348 -11.61 16.72 -6.76
CA ASP A 348 -11.75 17.93 -7.58
C ASP A 348 -10.72 19.02 -7.18
N GLY A 349 -9.86 18.71 -6.20
CA GLY A 349 -8.78 19.57 -5.71
C GLY A 349 -9.23 20.73 -4.83
N THR A 350 -10.52 20.86 -4.52
CA THR A 350 -11.04 21.90 -3.62
C THR A 350 -10.77 21.60 -2.16
N GLU A 351 -10.63 20.31 -1.83
CA GLU A 351 -10.46 19.79 -0.48
C GLU A 351 -9.07 20.09 0.12
N GLY A 352 -8.09 20.48 -0.68
CA GLY A 352 -6.68 20.59 -0.27
C GLY A 352 -5.88 19.31 -0.51
N ALA A 353 -4.75 19.15 0.18
CA ALA A 353 -3.90 17.97 0.01
C ALA A 353 -4.39 16.81 0.90
N SER A 354 -4.85 15.74 0.27
CA SER A 354 -5.41 14.55 0.93
C SER A 354 -4.48 13.33 0.92
N GLY A 355 -3.39 13.33 0.13
CA GLY A 355 -2.49 12.18 0.06
C GLY A 355 -1.15 12.42 -0.61
N LEU A 356 -0.37 11.34 -0.78
CA LEU A 356 1.01 11.35 -1.26
C LEU A 356 1.34 10.07 -2.04
N SER A 357 2.06 10.17 -3.16
CA SER A 357 2.36 9.03 -4.03
C SER A 357 3.36 8.03 -3.47
N SER A 358 4.31 8.47 -2.63
CA SER A 358 5.26 7.60 -1.92
C SER A 358 5.85 8.29 -0.70
N PRO A 359 5.37 7.96 0.51
CA PRO A 359 5.96 8.48 1.74
C PRO A 359 7.43 8.07 1.95
N LYS A 360 7.87 6.95 1.35
CA LYS A 360 9.27 6.47 1.46
C LYS A 360 10.28 7.48 0.90
N ARG A 361 9.92 8.22 -0.17
CA ARG A 361 10.81 9.26 -0.76
C ARG A 361 11.10 10.42 0.20
N TYR A 362 10.20 10.65 1.15
CA TYR A 362 10.23 11.79 2.06
C TYR A 362 10.57 11.38 3.49
N LEU A 363 11.22 10.24 3.70
CA LEU A 363 11.68 9.85 5.04
C LEU A 363 12.53 10.95 5.70
N TRP A 364 13.31 11.69 4.91
CA TRP A 364 14.13 12.82 5.35
C TRP A 364 13.31 14.06 5.77
N ASP A 365 12.05 14.19 5.33
CA ASP A 365 11.18 15.35 5.59
C ASP A 365 10.35 15.16 6.87
N GLY A 366 10.99 15.44 8.01
CA GLY A 366 10.39 15.35 9.35
C GLY A 366 9.66 16.61 9.82
N GLU A 367 9.61 17.66 9.02
CA GLU A 367 9.03 18.95 9.42
C GLU A 367 7.50 18.96 9.29
N ALA A 368 6.83 19.70 10.17
CA ALA A 368 5.39 19.89 10.08
C ALA A 368 5.04 20.68 8.81
N ARG A 369 3.98 20.27 8.11
CA ARG A 369 3.50 21.01 6.94
C ARG A 369 2.92 22.37 7.33
N ILE A 370 3.08 23.36 6.46
CA ILE A 370 2.44 24.67 6.63
C ILE A 370 0.92 24.54 6.55
N GLN A 371 0.43 23.83 5.54
CA GLN A 371 -0.99 23.53 5.36
C GLN A 371 -1.34 22.13 5.93
N PRO A 372 -2.43 22.00 6.70
CA PRO A 372 -2.86 20.71 7.22
C PRO A 372 -3.36 19.79 6.10
N TRP A 373 -3.25 18.48 6.34
CA TRP A 373 -3.89 17.47 5.53
C TRP A 373 -5.41 17.49 5.72
N THR A 374 -6.13 17.10 4.67
CA THR A 374 -7.59 16.99 4.66
C THR A 374 -8.02 15.59 4.25
N ASN A 375 -9.26 15.24 4.59
CA ASN A 375 -9.82 13.94 4.24
C ASN A 375 -10.35 13.99 2.80
N ASN A 376 -10.03 12.97 2.00
CA ASN A 376 -10.62 12.81 0.67
C ASN A 376 -12.07 12.37 0.82
N SER A 377 -13.00 13.19 0.34
CA SER A 377 -14.43 12.96 0.57
C SER A 377 -15.15 12.25 -0.59
N SER A 378 -14.42 11.89 -1.66
CA SER A 378 -14.99 11.22 -2.83
C SER A 378 -16.23 11.93 -3.42
N ASN A 379 -16.22 13.28 -3.44
CA ASN A 379 -17.27 14.20 -3.92
C ASN A 379 -18.32 14.68 -2.90
N LEU A 380 -18.01 14.74 -1.60
CA LEU A 380 -18.86 15.52 -0.67
C LEU A 380 -18.55 17.01 -0.83
N ALA A 381 -19.58 17.86 -0.69
CA ALA A 381 -19.47 19.30 -0.95
C ALA A 381 -18.58 20.07 0.06
N GLU A 382 -18.23 19.46 1.19
CA GLU A 382 -17.32 20.04 2.18
C GLU A 382 -16.28 19.00 2.63
N PRO A 383 -14.97 19.36 2.66
CA PRO A 383 -13.93 18.46 3.13
C PRO A 383 -14.13 18.14 4.61
N GLU A 384 -14.30 16.85 4.91
CA GLU A 384 -14.40 16.40 6.29
C GLU A 384 -13.04 16.53 7.02
N GLU A 385 -13.09 16.86 8.31
CA GLU A 385 -11.90 16.80 9.15
C GLU A 385 -11.43 15.35 9.30
N ILE A 386 -10.11 15.15 9.24
CA ILE A 386 -9.51 13.85 9.57
C ILE A 386 -9.77 13.56 11.06
N ARG A 387 -10.51 12.49 11.30
CA ARG A 387 -10.92 12.01 12.63
C ARG A 387 -10.53 10.55 12.80
N GLY A 388 -10.48 10.13 14.06
CA GLY A 388 -10.18 8.75 14.42
C GLY A 388 -9.24 8.69 15.61
N PRO A 389 -9.09 7.51 16.21
CA PRO A 389 -8.32 7.34 17.44
C PRO A 389 -6.80 7.30 17.22
N MET A 390 -6.32 6.97 16.01
CA MET A 390 -4.90 7.18 15.70
C MET A 390 -4.56 8.66 15.77
N ILE A 391 -5.43 9.54 15.26
CA ILE A 391 -5.28 11.01 15.33
C ILE A 391 -5.12 11.48 16.77
N ALA A 392 -5.89 10.92 17.71
CA ALA A 392 -5.80 11.24 19.13
C ALA A 392 -4.50 10.79 19.82
N ARG A 393 -3.61 10.08 19.11
CA ARG A 393 -2.30 9.60 19.60
C ARG A 393 -1.13 10.23 18.85
N LEU A 394 -1.37 11.26 18.04
CA LEU A 394 -0.39 11.93 17.20
C LEU A 394 -0.25 13.41 17.60
N THR A 395 0.98 13.89 17.59
CA THR A 395 1.29 15.33 17.66
C THR A 395 0.97 16.02 16.34
N GLU A 396 1.08 17.35 16.29
CA GLU A 396 0.76 18.16 15.09
C GLU A 396 1.62 17.78 13.87
N ASP A 397 2.89 17.41 14.07
CA ASP A 397 3.83 16.93 13.05
C ASP A 397 3.71 15.42 12.74
N GLY A 398 2.80 14.71 13.42
CA GLY A 398 2.53 13.29 13.18
C GLY A 398 3.44 12.33 13.95
N THR A 399 4.14 12.83 14.98
CA THR A 399 4.92 12.00 15.89
C THR A 399 3.99 11.27 16.87
N VAL A 400 4.25 9.97 17.10
CA VAL A 400 3.45 9.15 18.03
C VAL A 400 3.72 9.59 19.47
N MET A 401 2.66 9.96 20.19
CA MET A 401 2.77 10.57 21.51
C MET A 401 3.44 9.67 22.55
N SER A 402 3.22 8.35 22.49
CA SER A 402 3.86 7.41 23.41
C SER A 402 5.39 7.38 23.30
N ARG A 403 5.95 7.90 22.19
CA ARG A 403 7.40 8.06 21.98
C ARG A 403 7.95 9.40 22.47
N LYS A 404 7.10 10.38 22.76
CA LYS A 404 7.48 11.72 23.22
C LYS A 404 6.73 12.08 24.50
N LYS A 405 7.31 11.77 25.66
CA LYS A 405 6.71 12.07 26.97
C LYS A 405 6.32 13.55 27.09
N GLY A 406 5.14 13.80 27.64
CA GLY A 406 4.61 15.16 27.83
C GLY A 406 4.07 15.82 26.55
N SER A 407 4.08 15.12 25.41
CA SER A 407 3.43 15.61 24.20
C SER A 407 1.90 15.59 24.34
N LEU A 408 1.24 16.53 23.68
CA LEU A 408 -0.21 16.63 23.57
C LEU A 408 -0.66 16.26 22.14
N PRO A 409 -1.92 15.82 21.95
CA PRO A 409 -2.46 15.62 20.61
C PRO A 409 -2.40 16.91 19.80
N GLY A 410 -2.05 16.79 18.52
CA GLY A 410 -1.98 17.94 17.61
C GLY A 410 -3.34 18.62 17.42
N MET A 411 -3.37 19.94 17.47
CA MET A 411 -4.59 20.71 17.17
C MET A 411 -4.86 20.75 15.66
N MET A 412 -3.82 20.87 14.83
CA MET A 412 -3.93 20.79 13.37
C MET A 412 -3.26 19.52 12.84
N ARG A 413 -3.66 19.10 11.63
CA ARG A 413 -3.22 17.86 10.99
C ARG A 413 -2.05 18.17 10.07
N ARG A 414 -1.00 18.80 10.60
CA ARG A 414 0.18 19.27 9.86
C ARG A 414 1.27 18.21 9.77
N TYR A 415 0.85 16.96 9.63
CA TYR A 415 1.74 15.80 9.66
C TYR A 415 2.88 15.93 8.65
N SER A 416 4.09 15.66 9.10
CA SER A 416 5.28 15.63 8.23
C SER A 416 5.13 14.56 7.15
N ARG A 417 5.73 14.75 5.97
CA ARG A 417 5.68 13.74 4.90
C ARG A 417 6.30 12.41 5.35
N SER A 418 7.35 12.46 6.18
CA SER A 418 7.96 11.28 6.82
C SER A 418 6.98 10.53 7.75
N SER A 419 6.13 11.24 8.51
CA SER A 419 5.14 10.60 9.38
C SER A 419 4.01 9.89 8.62
N LEU A 420 3.73 10.26 7.37
CA LEU A 420 2.78 9.50 6.54
C LEU A 420 3.26 8.08 6.28
N TYR A 421 4.58 7.83 6.29
CA TYR A 421 5.11 6.47 6.22
C TYR A 421 4.71 5.63 7.44
N THR A 422 4.67 6.24 8.64
CA THR A 422 4.13 5.60 9.86
C THR A 422 2.66 5.23 9.69
N LEU A 423 1.84 6.14 9.16
CA LEU A 423 0.41 5.90 8.96
C LEU A 423 0.14 4.83 7.90
N MET A 424 0.88 4.86 6.79
CA MET A 424 0.82 3.84 5.74
C MET A 424 1.14 2.45 6.29
N LEU A 425 2.22 2.32 7.07
CA LEU A 425 2.57 1.08 7.74
C LEU A 425 1.52 0.66 8.77
N GLY A 426 0.95 1.61 9.50
CA GLY A 426 -0.16 1.36 10.44
C GLY A 426 -1.35 0.70 9.74
N GLU A 427 -1.76 1.22 8.58
CA GLU A 427 -2.81 0.61 7.76
C GLU A 427 -2.44 -0.81 7.29
N LEU A 428 -1.23 -1.01 6.76
CA LEU A 428 -0.77 -2.33 6.32
C LEU A 428 -0.75 -3.35 7.47
N LEU A 429 -0.39 -2.92 8.68
CA LEU A 429 -0.42 -3.78 9.87
C LEU A 429 -1.84 -4.17 10.28
N ILE A 430 -2.81 -3.26 10.16
CA ILE A 430 -4.22 -3.54 10.45
C ILE A 430 -4.81 -4.50 9.41
N GLN A 431 -4.53 -4.28 8.13
CA GLN A 431 -4.93 -5.17 7.03
C GLN A 431 -4.32 -6.57 7.24
N ALA A 432 -3.01 -6.66 7.51
CA ALA A 432 -2.33 -7.92 7.78
C ALA A 432 -2.92 -8.63 9.01
N SER A 433 -3.16 -7.91 10.12
CA SER A 433 -3.73 -8.48 11.34
C SER A 433 -5.16 -9.00 11.14
N THR A 434 -5.93 -8.32 10.30
CA THR A 434 -7.27 -8.74 9.89
C THR A 434 -7.18 -9.99 9.02
N GLN A 435 -6.31 -9.99 8.01
CA GLN A 435 -6.12 -11.10 7.07
C GLN A 435 -5.65 -12.38 7.78
N ILE A 436 -4.64 -12.33 8.65
CA ILE A 436 -4.11 -13.54 9.32
C ILE A 436 -5.16 -14.26 10.20
N ASN A 437 -6.17 -13.52 10.70
CA ASN A 437 -7.24 -14.06 11.54
C ASN A 437 -8.56 -14.30 10.79
N SER A 438 -8.63 -13.93 9.52
CA SER A 438 -9.78 -14.18 8.65
C SER A 438 -10.13 -15.67 8.53
N VAL A 439 -11.40 -15.95 8.25
CA VAL A 439 -11.90 -17.32 8.15
C VAL A 439 -11.36 -18.01 6.90
N ASP A 440 -11.25 -17.32 5.77
CA ASP A 440 -10.66 -17.86 4.53
C ASP A 440 -9.22 -18.30 4.73
N VAL A 441 -8.42 -17.47 5.40
CA VAL A 441 -7.02 -17.81 5.64
C VAL A 441 -6.91 -18.99 6.59
N ARG A 442 -7.61 -18.96 7.73
CA ARG A 442 -7.47 -20.01 8.73
C ARG A 442 -8.06 -21.35 8.30
N LYS A 443 -9.19 -21.38 7.58
CA LYS A 443 -9.85 -22.62 7.14
C LYS A 443 -8.96 -23.46 6.21
N ASN A 444 -8.12 -22.81 5.42
CA ASN A 444 -7.22 -23.47 4.46
C ASN A 444 -5.84 -23.85 5.03
N ARG A 445 -5.65 -23.75 6.36
CA ARG A 445 -4.36 -23.96 7.02
C ARG A 445 -4.46 -24.90 8.23
N PRO A 446 -3.34 -25.52 8.65
CA PRO A 446 -3.27 -26.27 9.89
C PRO A 446 -3.71 -25.41 11.09
N ASN A 447 -4.17 -26.07 12.16
CA ASN A 447 -4.59 -25.39 13.39
C ASN A 447 -5.59 -24.25 13.13
N SER A 448 -6.58 -24.45 12.25
CA SER A 448 -7.53 -23.42 11.80
C SER A 448 -8.25 -22.67 12.94
N ALA A 449 -8.50 -23.33 14.07
CA ALA A 449 -9.12 -22.72 15.24
C ALA A 449 -8.14 -21.99 16.18
N SER A 450 -6.82 -22.02 15.96
CA SER A 450 -5.86 -21.22 16.72
C SER A 450 -5.79 -19.77 16.21
N PRO A 451 -5.66 -18.76 17.10
CA PRO A 451 -5.43 -17.38 16.67
C PRO A 451 -4.06 -17.22 16.02
N ARG A 452 -3.93 -16.26 15.09
CA ARG A 452 -2.64 -15.87 14.50
C ARG A 452 -2.18 -14.56 15.11
N THR A 453 -0.87 -14.45 15.36
CA THR A 453 -0.24 -13.23 15.89
C THR A 453 0.95 -12.82 15.04
N LEU A 454 1.09 -11.51 14.79
CA LEU A 454 2.26 -10.98 14.11
C LEU A 454 3.47 -11.07 15.05
N LYS A 455 4.43 -11.92 14.69
CA LYS A 455 5.65 -12.18 15.46
C LYS A 455 6.82 -11.33 14.98
N GLN A 456 6.88 -11.06 13.68
CA GLN A 456 7.98 -10.33 13.08
C GLN A 456 7.54 -9.56 11.84
N ILE A 457 8.17 -8.40 11.62
CA ILE A 457 8.09 -7.62 10.39
C ILE A 457 9.47 -7.63 9.75
N VAL A 458 9.55 -8.07 8.50
CA VAL A 458 10.76 -8.07 7.68
C VAL A 458 10.54 -7.09 6.54
N LEU A 459 11.37 -6.06 6.44
CA LEU A 459 11.32 -5.12 5.32
C LEU A 459 12.60 -5.21 4.49
N THR A 460 12.47 -5.24 3.17
CA THR A 460 13.62 -5.08 2.25
C THR A 460 13.95 -3.61 2.04
N LEU A 461 15.24 -3.34 1.84
CA LEU A 461 15.77 -1.99 1.56
C LEU A 461 16.54 -1.96 0.23
N PRO A 462 16.61 -0.80 -0.45
CA PRO A 462 17.60 -0.58 -1.50
C PRO A 462 19.01 -0.85 -0.97
N THR A 463 19.87 -1.36 -1.84
CA THR A 463 21.18 -1.94 -1.48
C THR A 463 22.12 -0.91 -0.84
N ALA A 464 22.07 0.33 -1.32
CA ALA A 464 22.87 1.44 -0.83
C ALA A 464 22.06 2.49 -0.05
N THR A 465 21.00 2.06 0.66
CA THR A 465 20.23 2.96 1.54
C THR A 465 21.18 3.57 2.60
N PRO A 466 21.30 4.92 2.70
CA PRO A 466 22.11 5.57 3.74
C PRO A 466 21.73 5.13 5.15
N LEU A 467 22.69 5.06 6.07
CA LEU A 467 22.46 4.66 7.46
C LEU A 467 21.46 5.59 8.15
N ALA A 468 21.47 6.88 7.83
CA ALA A 468 20.51 7.86 8.33
C ALA A 468 19.06 7.53 7.91
N GLU A 469 18.84 7.10 6.66
CA GLU A 469 17.52 6.66 6.19
C GLU A 469 17.11 5.32 6.79
N GLN A 470 18.03 4.38 6.96
CA GLN A 470 17.75 3.10 7.63
C GLN A 470 17.26 3.32 9.06
N ARG A 471 17.89 4.24 9.80
CA ARG A 471 17.46 4.62 11.15
C ARG A 471 16.06 5.21 11.12
N MET A 472 15.82 6.23 10.29
CA MET A 472 14.53 6.88 10.19
C MET A 472 13.43 5.87 9.85
N MET A 473 13.69 4.96 8.91
CA MET A 473 12.75 3.91 8.56
C MET A 473 12.45 2.99 9.75
N ARG A 474 13.47 2.54 10.50
CA ARG A 474 13.28 1.74 11.72
C ARG A 474 12.44 2.46 12.75
N GLU A 475 12.68 3.76 12.96
CA GLU A 475 11.91 4.58 13.88
C GLU A 475 10.44 4.71 13.45
N ARG A 476 10.17 4.92 12.15
CA ARG A 476 8.81 5.01 11.62
C ARG A 476 8.06 3.67 11.69
N ILE A 477 8.72 2.54 11.41
CA ILE A 477 8.11 1.21 11.57
C ILE A 477 7.77 0.95 13.03
N ALA A 478 8.70 1.21 13.94
CA ALA A 478 8.48 0.98 15.35
C ALA A 478 7.39 1.92 15.91
N ALA A 479 7.31 3.16 15.41
CA ALA A 479 6.22 4.08 15.72
C ALA A 479 4.86 3.55 15.21
N ALA A 480 4.80 2.94 14.02
CA ALA A 480 3.57 2.36 13.50
C ALA A 480 3.09 1.18 14.36
N VAL A 481 4.02 0.31 14.80
CA VAL A 481 3.72 -0.78 15.73
C VAL A 481 3.18 -0.24 17.05
N ASP A 482 3.84 0.76 17.64
CA ASP A 482 3.40 1.37 18.90
C ASP A 482 2.00 1.98 18.76
N LEU A 483 1.77 2.75 17.69
CA LEU A 483 0.49 3.39 17.40
C LEU A 483 -0.65 2.37 17.26
N VAL A 484 -0.45 1.32 16.46
CA VAL A 484 -1.46 0.26 16.28
C VAL A 484 -1.72 -0.45 17.61
N TRP A 485 -0.68 -0.84 18.36
CA TRP A 485 -0.86 -1.54 19.64
C TRP A 485 -1.60 -0.69 20.68
N ASP A 486 -1.26 0.60 20.77
CA ASP A 486 -1.91 1.54 21.70
C ASP A 486 -3.40 1.71 21.35
N VAL A 487 -3.71 1.85 20.06
CA VAL A 487 -5.06 2.16 19.58
C VAL A 487 -5.96 0.91 19.51
N MET A 488 -5.39 -0.28 19.31
CA MET A 488 -6.08 -1.57 19.42
C MET A 488 -6.26 -2.04 20.88
N GLY A 489 -5.60 -1.40 21.84
CA GLY A 489 -5.65 -1.78 23.26
C GLY A 489 -4.89 -3.08 23.56
N TRP A 490 -3.97 -3.48 22.68
CA TRP A 490 -3.19 -4.72 22.81
C TRP A 490 -2.07 -4.64 23.84
N ASN A 491 -1.85 -3.47 24.45
CA ASN A 491 -0.99 -3.28 25.63
C ASN A 491 -1.74 -3.46 26.97
N GLY A 492 -3.01 -3.87 26.94
CA GLY A 492 -3.87 -4.00 28.13
C GLY A 492 -3.58 -5.24 29.00
N ALA A 493 -4.60 -5.68 29.74
CA ALA A 493 -4.48 -6.75 30.73
C ALA A 493 -4.02 -8.11 30.16
N THR A 494 -4.38 -8.41 28.90
CA THR A 494 -3.86 -9.58 28.16
C THR A 494 -3.04 -9.07 26.97
N PRO A 495 -1.74 -8.78 27.16
CA PRO A 495 -0.96 -8.10 26.15
C PRO A 495 -0.65 -9.03 24.96
N VAL A 496 -0.80 -8.52 23.74
CA VAL A 496 -0.30 -9.18 22.53
C VAL A 496 1.17 -8.76 22.34
N PRO A 497 2.12 -9.70 22.18
CA PRO A 497 3.52 -9.33 21.96
C PRO A 497 3.69 -8.47 20.70
N LYS A 498 4.49 -7.40 20.79
CA LYS A 498 4.86 -6.59 19.62
C LYS A 498 5.79 -7.39 18.71
N PRO A 499 5.64 -7.28 17.37
CA PRO A 499 6.51 -7.98 16.44
C PRO A 499 7.94 -7.44 16.48
N ALA A 500 8.92 -8.33 16.31
CA ALA A 500 10.31 -7.92 16.09
C ALA A 500 10.47 -7.28 14.70
N ILE A 501 11.33 -6.27 14.57
CA ILE A 501 11.59 -5.57 13.31
C ILE A 501 12.94 -6.01 12.74
N ARG A 502 12.96 -6.48 11.47
CA ARG A 502 14.18 -6.85 10.74
C ARG A 502 14.30 -6.03 9.46
N LEU A 503 15.48 -5.41 9.29
CA LEU A 503 15.83 -4.54 8.15
C LEU A 503 17.20 -4.91 7.56
N ASP A 504 17.65 -6.15 7.80
CA ASP A 504 19.01 -6.60 7.47
C ASP A 504 19.18 -6.94 5.99
N PHE A 505 18.08 -7.08 5.24
CA PHE A 505 18.06 -7.62 3.88
C PHE A 505 17.85 -6.54 2.82
N ASP A 506 18.71 -6.52 1.81
CA ASP A 506 18.53 -5.66 0.64
C ASP A 506 17.81 -6.33 -0.54
N GLU A 507 17.15 -5.52 -1.37
CA GLU A 507 16.32 -5.95 -2.52
C GLU A 507 17.12 -6.79 -3.54
N ALA A 508 18.37 -6.43 -3.84
CA ALA A 508 19.20 -7.13 -4.82
C ALA A 508 19.68 -8.50 -4.29
N THR A 509 20.11 -8.57 -3.03
CA THR A 509 20.41 -9.83 -2.32
C THR A 509 19.20 -10.76 -2.32
N CYS A 510 18.02 -10.24 -2.02
CA CYS A 510 16.80 -11.05 -1.97
C CYS A 510 16.50 -11.68 -3.33
N THR A 511 16.56 -10.87 -4.40
CA THR A 511 16.39 -11.36 -5.77
C THR A 511 17.37 -12.47 -6.12
N HIS A 512 18.63 -12.30 -5.74
CA HIS A 512 19.65 -13.31 -5.93
C HIS A 512 19.29 -14.63 -5.24
N LEU A 513 18.81 -14.60 -4.00
CA LEU A 513 18.47 -15.82 -3.27
C LEU A 513 17.32 -16.61 -3.91
N VAL A 514 16.37 -15.94 -4.59
CA VAL A 514 15.33 -16.62 -5.38
C VAL A 514 15.95 -17.50 -6.46
N TRP A 515 16.91 -16.95 -7.22
CA TRP A 515 17.62 -17.71 -8.25
C TRP A 515 18.43 -18.85 -7.64
N LEU A 516 19.24 -18.55 -6.62
CA LEU A 516 20.14 -19.53 -5.97
C LEU A 516 19.36 -20.71 -5.39
N PHE A 517 18.29 -20.43 -4.65
CA PHE A 517 17.42 -21.46 -4.08
C PHE A 517 16.79 -22.32 -5.19
N ASN A 518 16.30 -21.68 -6.26
CA ASN A 518 15.67 -22.40 -7.35
C ASN A 518 16.64 -23.33 -8.09
N GLU A 519 17.87 -22.86 -8.38
CA GLU A 519 18.90 -23.72 -8.98
C GLU A 519 19.19 -24.91 -8.07
N ILE A 520 19.53 -24.67 -6.81
CA ILE A 520 19.95 -25.73 -5.89
C ILE A 520 18.83 -26.74 -5.65
N GLN A 521 17.64 -26.28 -5.24
CA GLN A 521 16.57 -27.18 -4.81
C GLN A 521 15.83 -27.83 -5.97
N HIS A 522 15.54 -27.07 -7.03
CA HIS A 522 14.69 -27.58 -8.12
C HIS A 522 15.48 -28.18 -9.27
N LYS A 523 16.66 -27.66 -9.61
CA LYS A 523 17.44 -28.16 -10.75
C LYS A 523 18.54 -29.14 -10.34
N PHE A 524 19.13 -28.93 -9.17
CA PHE A 524 20.20 -29.77 -8.62
C PHE A 524 19.75 -30.65 -7.45
N HIS A 525 18.44 -30.77 -7.20
CA HIS A 525 17.86 -31.68 -6.20
C HIS A 525 18.50 -31.58 -4.79
N GLY A 526 18.89 -30.37 -4.38
CA GLY A 526 19.47 -30.11 -3.07
C GLY A 526 20.96 -30.42 -2.94
N THR A 527 21.74 -30.35 -4.02
CA THR A 527 23.20 -30.57 -4.03
C THR A 527 23.99 -29.27 -4.25
N PRO A 528 24.13 -28.38 -3.24
CA PRO A 528 24.68 -27.05 -3.46
C PRO A 528 26.17 -27.06 -3.84
N ARG A 529 27.00 -28.00 -3.36
CA ARG A 529 28.41 -28.09 -3.77
C ARG A 529 28.55 -28.33 -5.26
N GLU A 530 27.84 -29.33 -5.79
CA GLU A 530 27.89 -29.68 -7.22
C GLU A 530 27.45 -28.51 -8.10
N PHE A 531 26.38 -27.83 -7.68
CA PHE A 531 25.91 -26.63 -8.36
C PHE A 531 26.99 -25.52 -8.37
N LEU A 532 27.57 -25.19 -7.21
CA LEU A 532 28.61 -24.16 -7.09
C LEU A 532 29.83 -24.48 -7.99
N ASP A 533 30.31 -25.73 -7.95
CA ASP A 533 31.45 -26.17 -8.75
C ASP A 533 31.20 -26.06 -10.24
N LEU A 534 30.01 -26.46 -10.71
CA LEU A 534 29.65 -26.37 -12.13
C LEU A 534 29.39 -24.92 -12.58
N ALA A 535 28.65 -24.14 -11.78
CA ALA A 535 28.26 -22.78 -12.12
C ALA A 535 29.47 -21.84 -12.21
N ALA A 536 30.43 -22.01 -11.31
CA ALA A 536 31.63 -21.16 -11.20
C ALA A 536 32.85 -21.71 -11.96
N GLY A 537 32.70 -22.80 -12.73
CA GLY A 537 33.83 -23.40 -13.46
C GLY A 537 34.97 -23.87 -12.55
N ASN A 538 34.62 -24.47 -11.40
CA ASN A 538 35.55 -24.88 -10.34
C ASN A 538 36.32 -23.75 -9.65
N ARG A 539 35.79 -22.51 -9.62
CA ARG A 539 36.32 -21.44 -8.77
C ARG A 539 36.47 -21.93 -7.32
N ARG A 540 37.54 -21.47 -6.68
CA ARG A 540 37.81 -21.69 -5.26
C ARG A 540 37.91 -20.36 -4.51
N SER A 541 37.51 -20.36 -3.24
CA SER A 541 37.84 -19.28 -2.31
C SER A 541 39.35 -19.24 -2.04
N GLU A 542 39.82 -18.21 -1.36
CA GLU A 542 41.23 -18.13 -0.91
C GLU A 542 41.63 -19.38 -0.08
N ASP A 543 40.71 -19.89 0.75
CA ASP A 543 40.92 -21.12 1.53
C ASP A 543 40.68 -22.44 0.76
N GLY A 544 40.56 -22.40 -0.57
CA GLY A 544 40.37 -23.61 -1.40
C GLY A 544 38.95 -24.20 -1.39
N ARG A 545 37.92 -23.48 -0.92
CA ARG A 545 36.53 -23.97 -0.85
C ARG A 545 35.79 -23.75 -2.17
N SER A 546 34.85 -24.62 -2.53
CA SER A 546 33.93 -24.39 -3.66
C SER A 546 33.21 -23.06 -3.48
N ALA A 547 33.32 -22.17 -4.48
CA ALA A 547 32.82 -20.81 -4.38
C ALA A 547 32.15 -20.35 -5.68
N LEU A 548 31.07 -19.58 -5.57
CA LEU A 548 30.37 -18.96 -6.68
C LEU A 548 30.20 -17.46 -6.41
N ARG A 549 30.61 -16.60 -7.34
CA ARG A 549 30.43 -15.15 -7.24
C ARG A 549 29.35 -14.69 -8.20
N VAL A 550 28.33 -14.02 -7.66
CA VAL A 550 27.16 -13.60 -8.42
C VAL A 550 26.94 -12.10 -8.19
N ALA A 551 26.75 -11.38 -9.30
CA ALA A 551 26.27 -10.02 -9.30
C ALA A 551 24.76 -9.98 -9.55
N SER A 552 24.06 -9.04 -8.94
CA SER A 552 22.65 -8.76 -9.20
C SER A 552 22.47 -7.25 -9.41
N ILE A 553 22.00 -6.87 -10.60
CA ILE A 553 21.57 -5.50 -10.91
C ILE A 553 20.04 -5.46 -10.86
N ASP A 554 19.49 -4.72 -9.91
CA ASP A 554 18.04 -4.52 -9.77
C ASP A 554 17.68 -3.08 -10.14
N ILE A 555 16.88 -2.89 -11.20
CA ILE A 555 16.44 -1.57 -11.65
C ILE A 555 15.00 -1.38 -11.19
N GLY A 556 14.80 -0.73 -10.05
CA GLY A 556 13.49 -0.51 -9.45
C GLY A 556 12.72 0.65 -10.07
N GLY A 557 11.72 1.14 -9.32
CA GLY A 557 10.99 2.36 -9.68
C GLY A 557 11.82 3.62 -9.43
N GLY A 558 12.45 3.74 -8.25
CA GLY A 558 13.23 4.94 -7.88
C GLY A 558 14.71 4.72 -7.59
N THR A 559 15.20 3.48 -7.58
CA THR A 559 16.62 3.17 -7.37
C THR A 559 17.09 2.07 -8.33
N THR A 560 18.37 2.14 -8.71
CA THR A 560 19.08 1.04 -9.37
C THR A 560 20.18 0.57 -8.44
N ASP A 561 20.17 -0.73 -8.12
CA ASP A 561 21.00 -1.32 -7.09
C ASP A 561 21.88 -2.43 -7.65
N LEU A 562 23.15 -2.50 -7.21
CA LEU A 562 24.09 -3.58 -7.52
C LEU A 562 24.54 -4.27 -6.23
N MET A 563 24.38 -5.59 -6.19
CA MET A 563 24.95 -6.44 -5.14
C MET A 563 25.86 -7.52 -5.74
N ILE A 564 27.08 -7.64 -5.22
CA ILE A 564 28.00 -8.73 -5.54
C ILE A 564 28.22 -9.56 -4.28
N MET A 565 27.81 -10.83 -4.35
CA MET A 565 27.99 -11.79 -3.27
C MET A 565 28.77 -13.01 -3.74
N ARG A 566 29.58 -13.55 -2.84
CA ARG A 566 30.28 -14.81 -3.00
C ARG A 566 29.66 -15.85 -2.07
N HIS A 567 29.24 -16.98 -2.61
CA HIS A 567 28.70 -18.10 -1.86
C HIS A 567 29.75 -19.18 -1.74
N GLU A 568 30.00 -19.63 -0.52
CA GLU A 568 31.03 -20.64 -0.22
C GLU A 568 30.40 -21.84 0.49
N ILE A 569 30.87 -23.04 0.21
CA ILE A 569 30.48 -24.21 0.99
C ILE A 569 31.21 -24.19 2.33
N LYS A 570 30.46 -24.32 3.43
CA LYS A 570 31.04 -24.38 4.77
C LYS A 570 31.97 -25.61 4.89
N PRO A 571 33.18 -25.45 5.47
CA PRO A 571 34.10 -26.57 5.72
C PRO A 571 33.42 -27.77 6.40
N GLY A 572 33.70 -28.97 5.91
CA GLY A 572 33.17 -30.22 6.47
C GLY A 572 31.67 -30.48 6.20
N THR A 573 31.04 -29.72 5.30
CA THR A 573 29.64 -29.91 4.90
C THR A 573 29.51 -29.92 3.38
N ASP A 574 28.39 -30.42 2.86
CA ASP A 574 28.05 -30.36 1.43
C ASP A 574 26.76 -29.58 1.15
N THR A 575 26.05 -29.17 2.20
CA THR A 575 24.69 -28.64 2.16
C THR A 575 24.55 -27.25 2.78
N VAL A 576 25.61 -26.74 3.42
CA VAL A 576 25.60 -25.44 4.10
C VAL A 576 26.33 -24.41 3.26
N VAL A 577 25.59 -23.40 2.80
CA VAL A 577 26.10 -22.29 2.01
C VAL A 577 26.29 -21.05 2.89
N GLU A 578 27.46 -20.45 2.80
CA GLU A 578 27.86 -19.23 3.52
C GLU A 578 27.99 -18.07 2.51
N PRO A 579 27.03 -17.13 2.51
CA PRO A 579 27.11 -15.92 1.70
C PRO A 579 28.09 -14.90 2.31
N VAL A 580 28.95 -14.33 1.47
CA VAL A 580 29.91 -13.28 1.79
C VAL A 580 29.64 -12.10 0.86
N GLN A 581 29.30 -10.95 1.43
CA GLN A 581 29.13 -9.71 0.66
C GLN A 581 30.50 -9.20 0.19
N VAL A 582 30.66 -9.02 -1.12
CA VAL A 582 31.92 -8.58 -1.74
C VAL A 582 31.88 -7.10 -2.05
N PHE A 583 30.81 -6.64 -2.68
CA PHE A 583 30.62 -5.25 -3.07
C PHE A 583 29.14 -4.93 -3.17
N ARG A 584 28.77 -3.68 -2.92
CA ARG A 584 27.40 -3.18 -3.02
C ARG A 584 27.44 -1.74 -3.54
N GLU A 585 26.44 -1.32 -4.28
CA GLU A 585 26.25 0.07 -4.72
C GLU A 585 24.77 0.32 -5.05
N GLY A 586 24.34 1.59 -5.08
CA GLY A 586 23.00 1.95 -5.53
C GLY A 586 22.87 3.43 -5.89
N PHE A 587 21.98 3.72 -6.84
CA PHE A 587 21.77 5.04 -7.43
C PHE A 587 20.29 5.43 -7.41
N ARG A 588 19.99 6.70 -7.17
CA ARG A 588 18.62 7.28 -7.24
C ARG A 588 18.25 7.66 -8.68
N LEU A 589 18.39 6.71 -9.60
CA LEU A 589 18.02 6.85 -11.00
C LEU A 589 17.47 5.51 -11.49
N ALA A 590 16.22 5.47 -11.93
CA ALA A 590 15.56 4.21 -12.28
C ALA A 590 14.31 4.40 -13.19
N GLY A 591 13.28 3.59 -12.97
CA GLY A 591 12.09 3.51 -13.83
C GLY A 591 11.23 4.78 -13.85
N ASP A 592 11.06 5.48 -12.74
CA ASP A 592 10.25 6.70 -12.68
C ASP A 592 10.90 7.84 -13.48
N ASP A 593 12.23 7.89 -13.53
CA ASP A 593 12.96 8.87 -14.32
C ASP A 593 12.82 8.58 -15.82
N ILE A 594 12.76 7.28 -16.21
CA ILE A 594 12.40 6.88 -17.58
C ILE A 594 10.98 7.32 -17.91
N LEU A 595 10.02 7.16 -16.98
CA LEU A 595 8.65 7.62 -17.20
C LEU A 595 8.60 9.14 -17.37
N LYS A 596 9.31 9.91 -16.54
CA LYS A 596 9.40 11.36 -16.65
C LYS A 596 9.95 11.78 -18.02
N GLU A 597 11.06 11.17 -18.47
CA GLU A 597 11.65 11.42 -19.79
C GLU A 597 10.65 11.17 -20.93
N LEU A 598 9.88 10.08 -20.87
CA LEU A 598 8.87 9.79 -21.90
C LEU A 598 7.68 10.75 -21.83
N VAL A 599 7.27 11.17 -20.63
CA VAL A 599 6.22 12.17 -20.49
C VAL A 599 6.66 13.49 -21.13
N GLU A 600 7.87 13.96 -20.80
CA GLU A 600 8.40 15.26 -21.25
C GLU A 600 8.73 15.26 -22.76
N ASN A 601 9.38 14.21 -23.25
CA ASN A 601 9.93 14.19 -24.61
C ASN A 601 9.10 13.43 -25.65
N CYS A 602 8.10 12.65 -25.23
CA CYS A 602 7.15 11.99 -26.14
C CYS A 602 5.73 12.54 -25.95
N LEU A 603 5.14 12.38 -24.77
CA LEU A 603 3.71 12.69 -24.57
C LEU A 603 3.43 14.20 -24.69
N LEU A 604 4.16 15.06 -23.98
CA LEU A 604 3.94 16.50 -24.04
C LEU A 604 4.24 17.08 -25.41
N ARG A 605 5.22 16.52 -26.13
CA ARG A 605 5.53 16.92 -27.50
C ARG A 605 4.35 16.61 -28.43
N ASP A 606 3.88 15.36 -28.45
CA ASP A 606 2.81 14.93 -29.35
C ASP A 606 1.47 15.59 -28.98
N LEU A 607 1.23 15.84 -27.69
CA LEU A 607 0.12 16.68 -27.22
C LEU A 607 0.22 18.11 -27.77
N GLY A 608 1.41 18.72 -27.71
CA GLY A 608 1.63 20.06 -28.27
C GLY A 608 1.34 20.12 -29.78
N ASP A 609 1.78 19.10 -30.54
CA ASP A 609 1.53 19.00 -31.98
C ASP A 609 0.05 18.78 -32.28
N ALA A 610 -0.65 17.95 -31.51
CA ALA A 610 -2.09 17.72 -31.63
C ALA A 610 -2.91 18.98 -31.29
N MET A 611 -2.50 19.71 -30.25
CA MET A 611 -3.10 21.00 -29.88
C MET A 611 -2.91 22.05 -30.99
N ALA A 612 -1.73 22.12 -31.62
CA ALA A 612 -1.50 22.98 -32.78
C ALA A 612 -2.44 22.61 -33.95
N GLY A 613 -2.58 21.32 -34.24
CA GLY A 613 -3.49 20.81 -35.27
C GLY A 613 -4.97 21.11 -34.98
N ALA A 614 -5.34 21.21 -33.69
CA ALA A 614 -6.68 21.61 -33.24
C ALA A 614 -6.90 23.15 -33.24
N GLY A 615 -5.93 23.94 -33.69
CA GLY A 615 -6.04 25.39 -33.81
C GLY A 615 -5.64 26.17 -32.54
N ILE A 616 -4.95 25.55 -31.59
CA ILE A 616 -4.43 26.25 -30.40
C ILE A 616 -3.11 26.95 -30.77
N GLU A 617 -3.08 28.28 -30.67
CA GLU A 617 -1.86 29.07 -30.86
C GLU A 617 -0.87 28.88 -29.70
N ALA A 618 0.42 28.80 -30.04
CA ALA A 618 1.54 28.65 -29.11
C ALA A 618 1.31 27.54 -28.03
N PRO A 619 1.01 26.28 -28.43
CA PRO A 619 0.64 25.23 -27.49
C PRO A 619 1.76 24.89 -26.51
N ARG A 620 3.03 25.06 -26.92
CA ARG A 620 4.19 24.83 -26.03
C ARG A 620 4.27 25.81 -24.88
N ASP A 621 3.99 27.10 -25.12
CA ASP A 621 3.95 28.11 -24.07
C ASP A 621 2.84 27.80 -23.07
N LEU A 622 1.69 27.33 -23.56
CA LEU A 622 0.57 26.89 -22.73
C LEU A 622 0.92 25.65 -21.90
N LEU A 623 1.57 24.64 -22.50
CA LEU A 623 2.05 23.47 -21.75
C LEU A 623 3.08 23.87 -20.69
N SER A 624 3.99 24.79 -21.01
CA SER A 624 4.95 25.34 -20.03
C SER A 624 4.23 26.11 -18.92
N GLU A 625 3.15 26.82 -19.22
CA GLU A 625 2.34 27.52 -18.22
C GLU A 625 1.61 26.54 -17.28
N LEU A 626 1.12 25.42 -17.83
CA LEU A 626 0.36 24.41 -17.10
C LEU A 626 1.24 23.48 -16.28
N PHE A 627 2.42 23.10 -16.78
CA PHE A 627 3.27 22.07 -16.17
C PHE A 627 4.66 22.56 -15.73
N GLY A 628 5.10 23.75 -16.12
CA GLY A 628 6.46 24.24 -15.86
C GLY A 628 6.76 24.73 -14.44
N GLY A 629 5.78 24.75 -13.53
CA GLY A 629 5.99 25.15 -12.13
C GLY A 629 4.83 25.92 -11.52
N ASP A 630 4.97 26.31 -10.25
CA ASP A 630 4.00 27.14 -9.53
C ASP A 630 4.14 28.62 -9.92
N ARG A 631 3.00 29.30 -10.06
CA ARG A 631 2.89 30.73 -10.40
C ARG A 631 2.19 31.48 -9.25
N GLU A 632 2.47 32.78 -9.08
CA GLU A 632 1.95 33.59 -7.96
C GLU A 632 0.42 33.57 -7.82
N ALA A 633 -0.34 33.40 -8.92
CA ALA A 633 -1.80 33.35 -8.91
C ALA A 633 -2.41 31.94 -9.00
N MET A 634 -1.58 30.87 -8.98
CA MET A 634 -2.07 29.51 -9.16
C MET A 634 -2.72 28.98 -7.88
N SER A 635 -3.99 28.64 -7.97
CA SER A 635 -4.80 28.10 -6.88
C SER A 635 -4.34 26.70 -6.46
N GLN A 636 -4.67 26.31 -5.22
CA GLN A 636 -4.37 24.96 -4.73
C GLN A 636 -5.09 23.88 -5.56
N SER A 637 -6.32 24.14 -6.01
CA SER A 637 -7.07 23.24 -6.88
C SER A 637 -6.35 23.01 -8.21
N GLU A 638 -5.86 24.06 -8.86
CA GLU A 638 -5.06 23.92 -10.10
C GLU A 638 -3.80 23.08 -9.87
N ARG A 639 -3.09 23.26 -8.73
CA ARG A 639 -1.89 22.47 -8.41
C ARG A 639 -2.24 20.99 -8.20
N THR A 640 -3.33 20.71 -7.48
CA THR A 640 -3.82 19.34 -7.28
C THR A 640 -4.24 18.71 -8.61
N MET A 641 -5.00 19.41 -9.45
CA MET A 641 -5.42 18.91 -10.76
C MET A 641 -4.23 18.63 -11.67
N ARG A 642 -3.22 19.50 -11.70
CA ARG A 642 -1.95 19.28 -12.41
C ARG A 642 -1.27 17.99 -11.93
N GLY A 643 -1.10 17.84 -10.62
CA GLY A 643 -0.50 16.65 -10.02
C GLY A 643 -1.26 15.36 -10.37
N GLN A 644 -2.60 15.37 -10.26
CA GLN A 644 -3.44 14.22 -10.59
C GLN A 644 -3.38 13.88 -12.09
N LEU A 645 -3.40 14.88 -12.98
CA LEU A 645 -3.30 14.64 -14.42
C LEU A 645 -1.95 13.99 -14.77
N VAL A 646 -0.85 14.49 -14.20
CA VAL A 646 0.48 13.91 -14.45
C VAL A 646 0.58 12.49 -13.88
N ALA A 647 0.17 12.27 -12.63
CA ALA A 647 0.34 10.99 -11.95
C ALA A 647 -0.62 9.89 -12.46
N GLN A 648 -1.89 10.23 -12.69
CA GLN A 648 -2.94 9.25 -13.02
C GLN A 648 -3.20 9.13 -14.53
N VAL A 649 -2.77 10.10 -15.34
CA VAL A 649 -2.98 10.08 -16.80
C VAL A 649 -1.65 9.98 -17.53
N PHE A 650 -0.75 10.95 -17.42
CA PHE A 650 0.47 10.96 -18.25
C PHE A 650 1.46 9.88 -17.87
N ALA A 651 1.73 9.67 -16.57
CA ALA A 651 2.62 8.59 -16.13
C ALA A 651 2.07 7.21 -16.51
N GLN A 652 0.75 7.01 -16.38
CA GLN A 652 0.10 5.74 -16.75
C GLN A 652 0.09 5.53 -18.28
N ALA A 653 -0.10 6.60 -19.06
CA ALA A 653 0.02 6.54 -20.52
C ALA A 653 1.46 6.24 -20.97
N ALA A 654 2.47 6.78 -20.28
CA ALA A 654 3.88 6.42 -20.52
C ALA A 654 4.17 4.93 -20.20
N VAL A 655 3.54 4.38 -19.15
CA VAL A 655 3.56 2.92 -18.89
C VAL A 655 2.90 2.15 -20.04
N GLY A 656 1.76 2.63 -20.55
CA GLY A 656 1.10 2.08 -21.74
C GLY A 656 2.00 2.08 -22.97
N LEU A 657 2.72 3.18 -23.21
CA LEU A 657 3.68 3.33 -24.31
C LEU A 657 4.84 2.33 -24.18
N LEU A 658 5.38 2.17 -22.97
CA LEU A 658 6.44 1.18 -22.69
C LEU A 658 5.95 -0.26 -22.89
N ARG A 659 4.69 -0.58 -22.55
CA ARG A 659 4.11 -1.91 -22.82
C ARG A 659 4.01 -2.20 -24.32
N ARG A 660 3.71 -1.19 -25.14
CA ARG A 660 3.74 -1.31 -26.61
C ARG A 660 5.16 -1.54 -27.13
N TYR A 661 6.11 -0.75 -26.65
CA TYR A 661 7.53 -0.95 -26.95
C TYR A 661 8.02 -2.37 -26.58
N GLU A 662 7.63 -2.90 -25.42
CA GLU A 662 7.97 -4.26 -24.99
C GLU A 662 7.39 -5.36 -25.89
N ARG A 663 6.23 -5.13 -26.53
CA ARG A 663 5.61 -6.06 -27.48
C ARG A 663 6.30 -6.06 -28.84
N GLY A 664 7.17 -5.08 -29.09
CA GLY A 664 7.83 -4.89 -30.37
C GLY A 664 6.97 -4.17 -31.40
N ASP A 665 5.98 -3.39 -30.96
CA ASP A 665 5.25 -2.47 -31.84
C ASP A 665 6.24 -1.52 -32.54
N THR A 666 5.90 -1.07 -33.73
CA THR A 666 6.71 -0.25 -34.64
C THR A 666 5.97 1.02 -35.05
N ALA A 667 6.69 2.01 -35.62
CA ALA A 667 6.06 3.22 -36.14
C ALA A 667 5.02 2.93 -37.25
N THR A 668 5.12 1.77 -37.92
CA THR A 668 4.14 1.32 -38.93
C THR A 668 2.81 0.87 -38.33
N ASP A 669 2.73 0.61 -37.03
CA ASP A 669 1.48 0.28 -36.32
C ASP A 669 0.60 1.52 -36.04
N GLY A 670 1.06 2.71 -36.43
CA GLY A 670 0.34 3.98 -36.29
C GLY A 670 0.38 4.55 -34.86
N PRO A 671 -0.05 5.83 -34.68
CA PRO A 671 -0.16 6.42 -33.36
C PRO A 671 -1.29 5.75 -32.56
N ALA A 672 -1.09 5.62 -31.25
CA ALA A 672 -2.13 5.20 -30.32
C ALA A 672 -2.70 6.43 -29.62
N THR A 673 -4.01 6.47 -29.39
CA THR A 673 -4.61 7.54 -28.60
C THR A 673 -4.24 7.41 -27.13
N LEU A 674 -4.25 8.53 -26.38
CA LEU A 674 -4.09 8.48 -24.91
C LEU A 674 -5.09 7.50 -24.27
N ARG A 675 -6.34 7.43 -24.76
CA ARG A 675 -7.34 6.45 -24.32
C ARG A 675 -6.88 5.01 -24.48
N GLU A 676 -6.28 4.66 -25.61
CA GLU A 676 -5.75 3.32 -25.87
C GLU A 676 -4.54 2.99 -24.99
N LEU A 677 -3.65 3.96 -24.74
CA LEU A 677 -2.51 3.78 -23.83
C LEU A 677 -2.95 3.55 -22.37
N LEU A 678 -4.10 4.09 -21.99
CA LEU A 678 -4.72 3.87 -20.68
C LEU A 678 -5.57 2.59 -20.62
N SER A 679 -5.62 1.79 -21.69
CA SER A 679 -6.36 0.53 -21.68
C SER A 679 -5.79 -0.42 -20.60
N GLY A 680 -6.65 -0.79 -19.64
CA GLY A 680 -6.28 -1.60 -18.48
C GLY A 680 -5.84 -0.83 -17.24
N VAL A 681 -5.91 0.51 -17.25
CA VAL A 681 -5.89 1.32 -16.02
C VAL A 681 -7.28 1.28 -15.40
N GLU A 682 -7.37 0.85 -14.14
CA GLU A 682 -8.67 0.68 -13.46
C GLU A 682 -9.36 2.02 -13.18
N VAL A 683 -8.58 3.08 -12.89
CA VAL A 683 -9.10 4.38 -12.50
C VAL A 683 -8.34 5.50 -13.19
N VAL A 684 -9.07 6.41 -13.82
CA VAL A 684 -8.52 7.59 -14.47
C VAL A 684 -9.06 8.83 -13.76
N ALA A 685 -8.22 9.84 -13.58
CA ALA A 685 -8.59 11.09 -12.90
C ALA A 685 -9.50 11.97 -13.77
N THR A 686 -10.78 11.60 -13.90
CA THR A 686 -11.77 12.33 -14.69
C THR A 686 -11.86 13.82 -14.34
N PRO A 687 -11.92 14.24 -13.05
CA PRO A 687 -11.95 15.66 -12.71
C PRO A 687 -10.75 16.45 -13.23
N ALA A 688 -9.55 15.85 -13.21
CA ALA A 688 -8.33 16.48 -13.71
C ALA A 688 -8.34 16.62 -15.25
N ILE A 689 -8.88 15.62 -15.95
CA ILE A 689 -9.09 15.68 -17.41
C ILE A 689 -10.10 16.79 -17.75
N GLU A 690 -11.25 16.80 -17.07
CA GLU A 690 -12.29 17.81 -17.28
C GLU A 690 -11.77 19.22 -16.99
N HIS A 691 -10.99 19.39 -15.92
CA HIS A 691 -10.35 20.66 -15.58
C HIS A 691 -9.38 21.14 -16.67
N PHE A 692 -8.55 20.25 -17.21
CA PHE A 692 -7.64 20.57 -18.32
C PHE A 692 -8.42 21.03 -19.56
N GLN A 693 -9.43 20.27 -19.97
CA GLN A 693 -10.23 20.58 -21.15
C GLN A 693 -11.03 21.89 -20.97
N ALA A 694 -11.60 22.11 -19.78
CA ALA A 694 -12.28 23.36 -19.43
C ALA A 694 -11.31 24.55 -19.49
N THR A 695 -10.07 24.38 -19.04
CA THR A 695 -9.02 25.41 -19.12
C THR A 695 -8.71 25.79 -20.56
N LEU A 696 -8.59 24.81 -21.47
CA LEU A 696 -8.40 25.07 -22.90
C LEU A 696 -9.60 25.80 -23.53
N ARG A 697 -10.82 25.33 -23.22
CA ARG A 697 -12.05 25.95 -23.70
C ARG A 697 -12.17 27.41 -23.26
N LEU A 698 -11.86 27.70 -21.99
CA LEU A 698 -11.94 29.06 -21.44
C LEU A 698 -10.84 29.99 -21.97
N ARG A 699 -9.60 29.51 -22.07
CA ARG A 699 -8.43 30.35 -22.40
C ARG A 699 -8.14 30.47 -23.89
N ARG A 700 -8.62 29.53 -24.70
CA ARG A 700 -8.33 29.44 -26.14
C ARG A 700 -9.57 29.29 -27.00
N GLY A 701 -10.76 29.07 -26.42
CA GLY A 701 -12.00 28.92 -27.18
C GLY A 701 -12.09 27.61 -27.98
N VAL A 702 -11.22 26.64 -27.70
CA VAL A 702 -11.15 25.35 -28.38
C VAL A 702 -11.69 24.26 -27.47
N ASP A 703 -12.61 23.45 -27.98
CA ASP A 703 -13.05 22.22 -27.33
C ASP A 703 -12.11 21.09 -27.76
N TYR A 704 -11.33 20.54 -26.82
CA TYR A 704 -10.26 19.59 -27.09
C TYR A 704 -10.47 18.33 -26.24
N ASP A 705 -10.59 17.16 -26.88
CA ASP A 705 -10.63 15.87 -26.17
C ASP A 705 -9.21 15.39 -25.90
N LEU A 706 -8.77 15.50 -24.64
CA LEU A 706 -7.44 15.07 -24.22
C LEU A 706 -7.22 13.58 -24.51
N LEU A 707 -8.22 12.73 -24.28
CA LEU A 707 -8.08 11.28 -24.43
C LEU A 707 -7.99 10.84 -25.90
N ALA A 708 -8.42 11.68 -26.84
CA ALA A 708 -8.27 11.45 -28.28
C ALA A 708 -6.89 11.85 -28.82
N THR A 709 -6.01 12.44 -27.99
CA THR A 709 -4.67 12.87 -28.42
C THR A 709 -3.88 11.68 -29.00
N PRO A 710 -3.43 11.74 -30.26
CA PRO A 710 -2.58 10.72 -30.85
C PRO A 710 -1.16 10.82 -30.30
N ILE A 711 -0.63 9.71 -29.79
CA ILE A 711 0.74 9.57 -29.30
C ILE A 711 1.49 8.64 -30.25
N ALA A 712 2.58 9.15 -30.83
CA ALA A 712 3.40 8.39 -31.76
C ALA A 712 4.23 7.35 -31.00
N MET A 713 4.24 6.12 -31.52
CA MET A 713 5.17 5.10 -31.06
C MET A 713 6.42 5.16 -31.95
N ASP A 714 7.52 5.67 -31.39
CA ASP A 714 8.84 5.74 -32.02
C ASP A 714 9.87 4.96 -31.17
N PRO A 715 10.18 3.70 -31.51
CA PRO A 715 11.14 2.90 -30.76
C PRO A 715 12.52 3.54 -30.71
N ASP A 716 12.97 4.16 -31.79
CA ASP A 716 14.32 4.71 -31.86
C ASP A 716 14.46 5.90 -30.91
N LEU A 717 13.44 6.75 -30.82
CA LEU A 717 13.39 7.82 -29.83
C LEU A 717 13.36 7.27 -28.40
N ILE A 718 12.47 6.32 -28.10
CA ILE A 718 12.35 5.71 -26.77
C ILE A 718 13.71 5.11 -26.36
N GLU A 719 14.37 4.38 -27.25
CA GLU A 719 15.67 3.79 -26.99
C GLU A 719 16.77 4.83 -26.77
N ARG A 720 16.80 5.91 -27.57
CA ARG A 720 17.75 7.02 -27.38
C ARG A 720 17.57 7.71 -26.03
N LEU A 721 16.33 7.99 -25.62
CA LEU A 721 16.02 8.60 -24.33
C LEU A 721 16.48 7.69 -23.17
N ILE A 722 16.16 6.40 -23.24
CA ILE A 722 16.57 5.44 -22.21
C ILE A 722 18.09 5.27 -22.14
N ASP A 723 18.80 5.11 -23.27
CA ASP A 723 20.27 5.01 -23.28
C ASP A 723 20.94 6.30 -22.80
N GLY A 724 20.43 7.47 -23.21
CA GLY A 724 20.93 8.76 -22.74
C GLY A 724 20.83 8.91 -21.21
N LEU A 725 19.70 8.48 -20.64
CA LEU A 725 19.42 8.60 -19.21
C LEU A 725 20.23 7.59 -18.37
N ILE A 726 20.04 6.29 -18.62
CA ILE A 726 20.57 5.21 -17.77
C ILE A 726 21.78 4.49 -18.35
N GLY A 727 22.09 4.64 -19.64
CA GLY A 727 23.18 3.94 -20.30
C GLY A 727 24.55 4.13 -19.65
N PRO A 728 24.98 5.36 -19.30
CA PRO A 728 26.27 5.57 -18.62
C PRO A 728 26.37 4.81 -17.29
N MET A 729 25.28 4.81 -16.52
CA MET A 729 25.20 4.12 -15.23
C MET A 729 25.27 2.60 -15.41
N ILE A 730 24.54 2.04 -16.38
CA ILE A 730 24.55 0.60 -16.65
C ILE A 730 25.94 0.13 -17.06
N ARG A 731 26.66 0.91 -17.89
CA ARG A 731 28.05 0.61 -18.29
C ARG A 731 28.98 0.58 -17.08
N ASP A 732 28.84 1.53 -16.16
CA ASP A 732 29.62 1.58 -14.92
C ASP A 732 29.39 0.39 -13.99
N LEU A 733 28.14 -0.03 -13.84
CA LEU A 733 27.81 -1.23 -13.07
C LEU A 733 28.37 -2.49 -13.74
N CYS A 734 28.33 -2.57 -15.08
CA CYS A 734 28.91 -3.70 -15.82
C CYS A 734 30.44 -3.74 -15.69
N ASP A 735 31.11 -2.58 -15.68
CA ASP A 735 32.55 -2.48 -15.39
C ASP A 735 32.88 -3.04 -14.01
N LEU A 736 32.08 -2.74 -12.98
CA LEU A 736 32.27 -3.31 -11.65
C LEU A 736 32.07 -4.83 -11.62
N VAL A 737 31.03 -5.35 -12.28
CA VAL A 737 30.77 -6.79 -12.35
C VAL A 737 31.97 -7.52 -12.94
N ARG A 738 32.55 -6.97 -14.03
CA ARG A 738 33.76 -7.49 -14.66
C ARG A 738 35.00 -7.32 -13.79
N ALA A 739 35.20 -6.16 -13.16
CA ALA A 739 36.34 -5.90 -12.28
C ALA A 739 36.36 -6.84 -11.06
N HIS A 740 35.18 -7.25 -10.59
CA HIS A 740 35.02 -8.22 -9.52
C HIS A 740 34.99 -9.67 -10.01
N ASP A 741 35.25 -9.96 -11.29
CA ASP A 741 35.34 -11.33 -11.84
C ASP A 741 34.15 -12.21 -11.40
N CYS A 742 32.94 -11.73 -11.69
CA CYS A 742 31.71 -12.45 -11.34
C CYS A 742 31.44 -13.61 -12.32
N ASP A 743 30.88 -14.70 -11.82
CA ASP A 743 30.57 -15.89 -12.62
C ASP A 743 29.19 -15.78 -13.31
N VAL A 744 28.25 -15.10 -12.65
CA VAL A 744 26.86 -14.93 -13.08
C VAL A 744 26.42 -13.49 -12.80
N LEU A 745 25.66 -12.91 -13.73
CA LEU A 745 24.95 -11.65 -13.54
C LEU A 745 23.45 -11.88 -13.61
N LEU A 746 22.74 -11.51 -12.55
CA LEU A 746 21.28 -11.47 -12.52
C LEU A 746 20.83 -10.04 -12.84
N ILE A 747 19.77 -9.90 -13.64
CA ILE A 747 19.13 -8.60 -13.91
C ILE A 747 17.65 -8.66 -13.55
N SER A 748 17.20 -7.70 -12.74
CA SER A 748 15.83 -7.65 -12.20
C SER A 748 15.23 -6.24 -12.22
N GLY A 749 13.98 -6.15 -11.78
CA GLY A 749 13.17 -4.93 -11.83
C GLY A 749 12.54 -4.71 -13.20
N ARG A 750 11.46 -3.92 -13.28
CA ARG A 750 10.66 -3.83 -14.51
C ARG A 750 11.45 -3.26 -15.71
N PRO A 751 12.23 -2.17 -15.57
CA PRO A 751 13.07 -1.66 -16.65
C PRO A 751 14.11 -2.63 -17.21
N SER A 752 14.53 -3.66 -16.47
CA SER A 752 15.42 -4.72 -17.00
C SER A 752 14.80 -5.55 -18.13
N GLN A 753 13.48 -5.44 -18.32
CA GLN A 753 12.75 -6.14 -19.37
C GLN A 753 12.85 -5.43 -20.74
N TYR A 754 13.19 -4.13 -20.75
CA TYR A 754 13.31 -3.34 -21.96
C TYR A 754 14.45 -3.85 -22.86
N ALA A 755 14.19 -3.94 -24.17
CA ALA A 755 15.14 -4.49 -25.13
C ALA A 755 16.45 -3.69 -25.16
N ILE A 756 16.38 -2.36 -25.12
CA ILE A 756 17.56 -1.47 -25.02
C ILE A 756 18.41 -1.77 -23.78
N VAL A 757 17.81 -1.93 -22.60
CA VAL A 757 18.56 -2.20 -21.36
C VAL A 757 19.28 -3.54 -21.44
N ARG A 758 18.59 -4.58 -21.94
CA ARG A 758 19.21 -5.90 -22.17
C ARG A 758 20.35 -5.83 -23.18
N ARG A 759 20.20 -5.02 -24.23
CA ARG A 759 21.22 -4.82 -25.26
C ARG A 759 22.44 -4.10 -24.71
N LEU A 760 22.24 -3.05 -23.89
CA LEU A 760 23.33 -2.32 -23.21
C LEU A 760 24.15 -3.23 -22.29
N ILE A 761 23.49 -4.07 -21.49
CA ILE A 761 24.18 -5.00 -20.60
C ILE A 761 24.93 -6.07 -21.41
N ARG A 762 24.31 -6.61 -22.46
CA ARG A 762 24.96 -7.61 -23.32
C ARG A 762 26.14 -7.04 -24.09
N SER A 763 26.05 -5.81 -24.59
CA SER A 763 27.16 -5.17 -25.32
C SER A 763 28.32 -4.80 -24.40
N ALA A 764 28.05 -4.48 -23.12
CA ALA A 764 29.08 -4.22 -22.13
C ALA A 764 29.85 -5.50 -21.68
N MET A 765 29.32 -6.69 -22.00
CA MET A 765 29.92 -8.01 -21.70
C MET A 765 30.48 -8.12 -20.27
N PRO A 766 29.67 -7.86 -19.21
CA PRO A 766 30.13 -7.98 -17.83
C PRO A 766 30.49 -9.42 -17.45
N VAL A 767 29.78 -10.38 -18.05
CA VAL A 767 30.02 -11.83 -18.04
C VAL A 767 29.66 -12.38 -19.43
N SER A 768 29.90 -13.67 -19.69
CA SER A 768 29.47 -14.28 -20.95
C SER A 768 27.94 -14.22 -21.10
N ALA A 769 27.43 -14.06 -22.33
CA ALA A 769 26.01 -13.79 -22.56
C ALA A 769 25.04 -14.86 -21.99
N ASN A 770 25.46 -16.12 -21.92
CA ASN A 770 24.70 -17.23 -21.32
C ASN A 770 24.67 -17.21 -19.78
N ARG A 771 25.50 -16.37 -19.14
CA ARG A 771 25.58 -16.15 -17.69
C ARG A 771 24.87 -14.86 -17.26
N ILE A 772 24.24 -14.15 -18.18
CA ILE A 772 23.35 -13.00 -17.89
C ILE A 772 21.92 -13.52 -17.79
N ILE A 773 21.37 -13.55 -16.59
CA ILE A 773 20.08 -14.19 -16.29
C ILE A 773 19.03 -13.10 -16.01
N PRO A 774 18.05 -12.90 -16.91
CA PRO A 774 16.91 -12.04 -16.64
C PRO A 774 15.94 -12.72 -15.68
N MET A 775 15.62 -12.03 -14.58
CA MET A 775 14.69 -12.53 -13.57
C MET A 775 13.23 -12.40 -14.01
N GLY A 776 12.89 -11.36 -14.77
CA GLY A 776 11.59 -11.32 -15.46
C GLY A 776 11.54 -12.41 -16.54
N SER A 777 10.54 -13.28 -16.45
CA SER A 777 10.36 -14.56 -17.19
C SER A 777 11.22 -15.76 -16.73
N TYR A 778 11.95 -15.66 -15.62
CA TYR A 778 12.72 -16.77 -15.09
C TYR A 778 11.81 -17.91 -14.61
N ARG A 779 12.16 -19.16 -14.95
CA ARG A 779 11.37 -20.36 -14.60
C ARG A 779 11.65 -20.79 -13.17
N VAL A 780 10.59 -20.91 -12.37
CA VAL A 780 10.60 -21.28 -10.95
C VAL A 780 9.75 -22.52 -10.69
N GLY A 781 9.88 -23.10 -9.50
CA GLY A 781 9.02 -24.22 -9.07
C GLY A 781 7.69 -23.76 -8.44
N ASN A 782 6.89 -24.73 -7.98
CA ASN A 782 5.59 -24.51 -7.31
C ASN A 782 5.68 -23.73 -6.00
N TRP A 783 6.87 -23.62 -5.43
CA TRP A 783 7.14 -22.91 -4.18
C TRP A 783 6.98 -21.39 -4.30
N TYR A 784 7.10 -20.82 -5.49
CA TYR A 784 7.07 -19.37 -5.69
C TYR A 784 5.63 -18.83 -5.65
N PRO A 785 5.27 -17.96 -4.69
CA PRO A 785 3.88 -17.54 -4.48
C PRO A 785 3.27 -16.72 -5.62
N PHE A 786 4.10 -15.99 -6.37
CA PHE A 786 3.69 -15.09 -7.46
C PHE A 786 3.92 -15.67 -8.85
N ARG A 787 4.06 -17.00 -8.97
CA ARG A 787 4.32 -17.62 -10.26
C ARG A 787 3.10 -17.50 -11.17
N SER A 788 3.37 -17.33 -12.45
CA SER A 788 2.36 -17.53 -13.50
C SER A 788 1.99 -19.01 -13.63
N SER A 789 0.90 -19.28 -14.37
CA SER A 789 0.41 -20.64 -14.64
C SER A 789 1.42 -21.53 -15.37
N ASP A 790 2.37 -20.94 -16.12
CA ASP A 790 3.48 -21.61 -16.81
C ASP A 790 4.78 -21.67 -15.99
N PHE A 791 4.69 -21.42 -14.67
CA PHE A 791 5.79 -21.52 -13.72
C PHE A 791 6.93 -20.51 -13.95
N ARG A 792 6.60 -19.26 -14.28
CA ARG A 792 7.57 -18.18 -14.45
C ARG A 792 7.33 -17.04 -13.47
N ILE A 793 8.38 -16.26 -13.22
CA ILE A 793 8.28 -14.97 -12.55
C ILE A 793 7.77 -13.96 -13.58
N PHE A 794 6.52 -13.53 -13.43
CA PHE A 794 5.93 -12.53 -14.34
C PHE A 794 6.33 -11.10 -13.94
N ASP A 795 6.17 -10.75 -12.65
CA ASP A 795 6.54 -9.45 -12.12
C ASP A 795 7.84 -9.55 -11.30
N PRO A 796 8.99 -9.04 -11.79
CA PRO A 796 10.24 -9.15 -11.07
C PRO A 796 10.25 -8.37 -9.75
N LYS A 797 9.30 -7.45 -9.47
CA LYS A 797 9.23 -6.79 -8.14
C LYS A 797 8.98 -7.80 -7.01
N THR A 798 8.34 -8.93 -7.33
CA THR A 798 8.04 -9.98 -6.35
C THR A 798 9.29 -10.73 -5.86
N THR A 799 10.45 -10.61 -6.53
CA THR A 799 11.67 -11.33 -6.11
C THR A 799 12.27 -10.78 -4.83
N ALA A 800 12.13 -9.49 -4.55
CA ALA A 800 12.61 -8.89 -3.31
C ALA A 800 11.86 -9.48 -2.09
N VAL A 801 10.52 -9.46 -2.11
CA VAL A 801 9.73 -9.98 -0.99
C VAL A 801 9.90 -11.50 -0.81
N VAL A 802 9.96 -12.26 -1.91
CA VAL A 802 10.15 -13.73 -1.86
C VAL A 802 11.58 -14.08 -1.42
N GLY A 803 12.58 -13.29 -1.82
CA GLY A 803 13.95 -13.47 -1.35
C GLY A 803 14.10 -13.22 0.16
N ALA A 804 13.44 -12.19 0.69
CA ALA A 804 13.42 -11.92 2.13
C ALA A 804 12.68 -13.02 2.91
N MET A 805 11.60 -13.57 2.33
CA MET A 805 10.95 -14.78 2.84
C MET A 805 11.94 -15.95 2.88
N LEU A 806 12.72 -16.19 1.81
CA LEU A 806 13.75 -17.22 1.81
C LEU A 806 14.86 -16.97 2.84
N CYS A 807 15.34 -15.74 3.02
CA CYS A 807 16.30 -15.42 4.08
C CYS A 807 15.80 -15.85 5.46
N HIS A 808 14.51 -15.62 5.72
CA HIS A 808 13.87 -15.99 6.96
C HIS A 808 13.75 -17.51 7.09
N THR A 809 13.25 -18.18 6.06
CA THR A 809 12.95 -19.62 6.08
C THR A 809 14.22 -20.49 6.03
N LEU A 810 15.22 -20.13 5.22
CA LEU A 810 16.49 -20.87 5.02
C LEU A 810 17.48 -20.75 6.18
N SER A 811 17.20 -19.86 7.15
CA SER A 811 17.90 -19.88 8.43
C SER A 811 17.70 -21.22 9.18
N ARG A 812 16.60 -21.93 8.85
CA ARG A 812 16.33 -23.33 9.17
C ARG A 812 16.63 -24.20 7.93
N ALA A 813 16.94 -25.48 8.13
CA ALA A 813 17.16 -26.39 7.01
C ALA A 813 15.86 -26.56 6.18
N VAL A 814 15.96 -26.34 4.86
CA VAL A 814 14.89 -26.62 3.89
C VAL A 814 15.43 -27.66 2.91
N GLY A 815 14.92 -28.89 3.00
CA GLY A 815 15.54 -30.02 2.30
C GLY A 815 17.02 -30.17 2.65
N ASN A 816 17.88 -30.32 1.63
CA ASN A 816 19.33 -30.43 1.77
C ASN A 816 20.08 -29.09 1.59
N LEU A 817 19.45 -27.96 1.96
CA LEU A 817 20.10 -26.64 1.94
C LEU A 817 19.91 -25.93 3.27
N THR A 818 21.01 -25.38 3.79
CA THR A 818 21.00 -24.40 4.89
C THR A 818 21.78 -23.18 4.46
N LEU A 819 21.20 -21.99 4.62
CA LEU A 819 21.86 -20.73 4.28
C LEU A 819 22.22 -19.97 5.56
N ARG A 820 23.51 -19.66 5.76
CA ARG A 820 23.97 -18.89 6.93
C ARG A 820 23.88 -17.39 6.67
N THR A 821 22.70 -16.82 6.90
CA THR A 821 22.42 -15.39 6.61
C THR A 821 23.05 -14.39 7.60
N GLN A 822 23.75 -14.85 8.65
CA GLN A 822 24.32 -13.99 9.70
C GLN A 822 25.35 -12.95 9.17
N GLY A 823 26.01 -13.23 8.05
CA GLY A 823 26.94 -12.32 7.39
C GLY A 823 26.29 -11.26 6.50
N MET A 824 24.99 -11.39 6.21
CA MET A 824 24.24 -10.47 5.36
C MET A 824 23.74 -9.31 6.21
N LYS A 825 24.36 -8.14 6.07
CA LYS A 825 23.95 -6.91 6.78
C LYS A 825 23.98 -5.71 5.85
N MET A 826 23.18 -4.70 6.18
CA MET A 826 23.30 -3.38 5.59
C MET A 826 24.60 -2.69 6.07
N ARG A 827 25.29 -1.99 5.17
CA ARG A 827 26.54 -1.25 5.42
C ARG A 827 26.54 0.03 4.62
N SER A 828 27.29 1.04 5.07
CA SER A 828 27.40 2.31 4.35
C SER A 828 28.23 2.17 3.07
N THR A 829 27.76 2.82 2.00
CA THR A 829 28.50 3.03 0.76
C THR A 829 29.21 4.38 0.72
N ALA A 830 29.03 5.24 1.74
CA ALA A 830 29.70 6.52 1.83
C ALA A 830 31.19 6.33 2.11
N ARG A 831 32.03 6.57 1.10
CA ARG A 831 33.50 6.53 1.21
C ARG A 831 34.13 7.89 0.97
N TYR A 832 33.57 8.68 0.07
CA TYR A 832 34.03 10.04 -0.23
C TYR A 832 32.89 11.01 -0.01
N ILE A 833 33.01 11.90 0.97
CA ILE A 833 31.97 12.86 1.37
C ILE A 833 32.43 14.27 1.00
N GLY A 834 31.55 15.08 0.44
CA GLY A 834 31.91 16.42 -0.01
C GLY A 834 30.74 17.26 -0.48
N ALA A 835 31.06 18.50 -0.87
CA ALA A 835 30.08 19.41 -1.47
C ALA A 835 29.69 18.94 -2.88
N MET A 836 28.40 18.92 -3.17
CA MET A 836 27.87 18.59 -4.48
C MET A 836 27.81 19.84 -5.35
N SER A 837 28.16 19.68 -6.62
CA SER A 837 27.89 20.70 -7.64
C SER A 837 26.42 20.70 -8.06
N ASP A 838 26.00 21.71 -8.83
CA ASP A 838 24.64 21.80 -9.39
C ASP A 838 24.29 20.62 -10.30
N THR A 839 25.29 19.96 -10.88
CA THR A 839 25.12 18.73 -11.66
C THR A 839 24.92 17.46 -10.81
N GLY A 840 24.85 17.62 -9.48
CA GLY A 840 24.71 16.51 -8.53
C GLY A 840 25.97 15.67 -8.33
N GLN A 841 27.13 16.09 -8.86
CA GLN A 841 28.40 15.37 -8.73
C GLN A 841 29.31 15.99 -7.67
N ILE A 842 30.09 15.14 -6.99
CA ILE A 842 31.20 15.57 -6.11
C ILE A 842 32.50 15.52 -6.91
N ARG A 843 33.04 16.68 -7.29
CA ARG A 843 34.34 16.76 -7.96
C ARG A 843 35.49 16.52 -6.97
N ALA A 844 36.68 16.21 -7.49
CA ALA A 844 37.83 15.87 -6.65
C ALA A 844 38.17 16.99 -5.65
N GLU A 845 38.13 18.24 -6.10
CA GLU A 845 38.38 19.45 -5.28
C GLU A 845 37.34 19.70 -4.17
N ASN A 846 36.16 19.08 -4.29
CA ASN A 846 35.05 19.25 -3.36
C ASN A 846 34.97 18.13 -2.31
N VAL A 847 35.81 17.10 -2.43
CA VAL A 847 35.90 16.05 -1.42
C VAL A 847 36.46 16.64 -0.14
N ARG A 848 35.79 16.37 0.99
CA ARG A 848 36.19 16.82 2.33
C ARG A 848 36.61 15.67 3.23
N LEU A 849 36.04 14.50 3.00
CA LEU A 849 36.44 13.27 3.66
C LEU A 849 36.72 12.19 2.61
N GLU A 850 37.83 11.50 2.74
CA GLU A 850 38.31 10.49 1.79
C GLU A 850 38.40 9.10 2.43
N ASN A 851 37.94 8.09 1.68
CA ASN A 851 37.96 6.68 2.04
C ASN A 851 37.49 6.39 3.49
N VAL A 852 36.40 7.03 3.88
CA VAL A 852 35.84 6.90 5.24
C VAL A 852 35.29 5.50 5.48
N ASP A 853 35.38 5.00 6.71
CA ASP A 853 34.72 3.76 7.11
C ASP A 853 33.70 3.99 8.21
N LEU A 854 32.48 4.32 7.78
CA LEU A 854 31.37 4.59 8.68
C LEU A 854 30.81 3.34 9.35
N ASP A 855 31.19 2.12 8.93
CA ASP A 855 30.70 0.90 9.58
C ASP A 855 31.47 0.57 10.88
N THR A 856 32.76 0.92 10.94
CA THR A 856 33.65 0.60 12.08
C THR A 856 33.91 1.78 13.01
N GLY A 857 33.48 2.98 12.63
CA GLY A 857 33.65 4.18 13.45
C GLY A 857 35.06 4.74 13.48
N LYS A 858 36.05 4.05 12.91
CA LYS A 858 37.46 4.44 12.97
C LYS A 858 37.77 5.59 12.02
N GLY A 859 38.34 6.68 12.56
CA GLY A 859 39.27 7.53 11.83
C GLY A 859 38.85 8.95 11.46
N ILE A 860 37.59 9.38 11.64
CA ILE A 860 37.16 10.73 11.22
C ILE A 860 36.08 11.28 12.15
N ASN A 861 36.34 12.45 12.73
CA ASN A 861 35.41 13.16 13.62
C ASN A 861 34.96 14.51 13.07
N THR A 862 35.75 15.18 12.22
CA THR A 862 35.46 16.56 11.80
C THR A 862 35.87 16.86 10.36
N PHE A 863 35.15 17.77 9.71
CA PHE A 863 35.54 18.39 8.43
C PHE A 863 34.99 19.80 8.29
N THR A 864 35.58 20.62 7.42
CA THR A 864 35.14 22.00 7.18
C THR A 864 34.70 22.20 5.74
N LEU A 865 33.61 22.95 5.54
CA LEU A 865 33.05 23.35 4.26
C LEU A 865 33.07 24.88 4.13
N VAL A 866 33.39 25.37 2.94
CA VAL A 866 33.30 26.79 2.61
C VAL A 866 31.93 27.05 1.96
N LEU A 867 31.09 27.83 2.63
CA LEU A 867 29.71 28.11 2.26
C LEU A 867 29.59 29.54 1.72
N GLY A 868 29.50 29.68 0.40
CA GLY A 868 29.15 30.95 -0.27
C GLY A 868 27.67 31.03 -0.64
N SER A 869 27.03 29.89 -0.86
CA SER A 869 25.61 29.73 -1.17
C SER A 869 25.10 28.42 -0.55
N PRO A 870 23.79 28.23 -0.39
CA PRO A 870 23.27 26.95 0.05
C PRO A 870 23.75 25.82 -0.85
N THR A 871 24.11 24.69 -0.27
CA THR A 871 24.72 23.58 -1.00
C THR A 871 24.32 22.23 -0.39
N PHE A 872 24.40 21.19 -1.21
CA PHE A 872 24.24 19.82 -0.74
C PHE A 872 25.59 19.23 -0.34
N ILE A 873 25.59 18.52 0.77
CA ILE A 873 26.65 17.57 1.10
C ILE A 873 26.13 16.19 0.70
N GLY A 874 26.93 15.47 -0.07
CA GLY A 874 26.63 14.11 -0.49
C GLY A 874 27.83 13.20 -0.33
N PHE A 875 27.69 11.98 -0.85
CA PHE A 875 28.77 11.01 -0.88
C PHE A 875 28.84 10.22 -2.19
N ARG A 876 29.97 9.55 -2.42
CA ARG A 876 30.14 8.48 -3.41
C ARG A 876 31.03 7.37 -2.86
N GLN A 877 30.97 6.18 -3.47
CA GLN A 877 31.73 5.02 -2.99
C GLN A 877 33.12 4.91 -3.60
N LEU A 878 33.32 5.35 -4.84
CA LEU A 878 34.60 5.23 -5.56
C LEU A 878 35.30 6.60 -5.73
N PRO A 879 36.64 6.64 -5.82
CA PRO A 879 37.41 7.87 -6.01
C PRO A 879 37.28 8.49 -7.42
N ILE A 880 36.28 8.08 -8.20
CA ILE A 880 36.15 8.42 -9.62
C ILE A 880 35.25 9.66 -9.76
N PRO A 881 35.74 10.79 -10.33
CA PRO A 881 34.98 12.05 -10.50
C PRO A 881 33.60 11.87 -11.13
N ARG A 882 33.51 11.06 -12.19
CA ARG A 882 32.27 10.77 -12.94
C ARG A 882 31.30 9.81 -12.23
N TRP A 883 31.71 9.19 -11.12
CA TRP A 883 30.86 8.28 -10.37
C TRP A 883 29.68 9.04 -9.76
N ARG A 884 28.47 8.49 -9.89
CA ARG A 884 27.27 9.15 -9.37
C ARG A 884 27.38 9.33 -7.86
N SER A 885 26.92 10.49 -7.40
CA SER A 885 26.94 10.88 -5.99
C SER A 885 25.51 10.88 -5.45
N THR A 886 25.36 10.61 -4.15
CA THR A 886 24.09 10.57 -3.45
C THR A 886 24.02 11.74 -2.46
N PRO A 887 22.99 12.59 -2.50
CA PRO A 887 22.80 13.65 -1.52
C PRO A 887 22.48 13.08 -0.13
N LEU A 888 22.96 13.76 0.91
CA LEU A 888 22.78 13.34 2.29
C LEU A 888 22.24 14.48 3.15
N TYR A 889 22.89 15.65 3.11
CA TYR A 889 22.49 16.84 3.86
C TYR A 889 22.30 18.03 2.94
N TYR A 890 21.35 18.89 3.31
CA TYR A 890 21.25 20.24 2.79
C TYR A 890 21.77 21.24 3.82
N VAL A 891 22.71 22.09 3.40
CA VAL A 891 23.28 23.15 4.21
C VAL A 891 22.84 24.48 3.63
N GLY A 892 22.17 25.28 4.46
CA GLY A 892 21.62 26.56 4.02
C GLY A 892 21.64 27.60 5.13
N PHE A 893 21.22 28.82 4.78
CA PHE A 893 21.08 29.90 5.75
C PHE A 893 19.76 29.75 6.50
N LYS A 894 19.80 29.92 7.83
CA LYS A 894 18.62 29.80 8.69
C LYS A 894 17.60 30.91 8.42
N ASN A 895 18.08 32.11 8.09
CA ASN A 895 17.25 33.24 7.67
C ASN A 895 17.77 33.78 6.33
N PRO A 896 17.11 33.46 5.20
CA PRO A 896 17.49 33.93 3.87
C PRO A 896 17.54 35.46 3.76
N ASP A 897 16.68 36.20 4.46
CA ASP A 897 16.60 37.68 4.38
C ASP A 897 17.81 38.38 5.03
N LEU A 898 18.62 37.64 5.80
CA LEU A 898 19.79 38.17 6.47
C LEU A 898 21.10 37.82 5.76
N VAL A 899 21.05 37.11 4.63
CA VAL A 899 22.23 36.65 3.89
C VAL A 899 23.08 37.82 3.41
N ASP A 900 22.47 38.88 2.91
CA ASP A 900 23.17 40.09 2.43
C ASP A 900 23.95 40.83 3.53
N LYS A 901 23.67 40.51 4.80
CA LYS A 901 24.36 41.08 5.96
C LYS A 901 25.51 40.21 6.47
N LEU A 902 25.70 39.01 5.90
CA LEU A 902 26.76 38.09 6.28
C LEU A 902 28.03 38.37 5.47
N ASN A 903 29.19 38.30 6.12
CA ASN A 903 30.48 38.40 5.44
C ASN A 903 30.86 37.03 4.85
N LEU A 904 30.44 36.77 3.60
CA LEU A 904 30.68 35.51 2.91
C LEU A 904 32.11 35.44 2.33
N PRO A 905 32.72 34.23 2.22
CA PRO A 905 32.14 32.92 2.52
C PRO A 905 32.26 32.53 4.01
N LEU A 906 31.34 31.69 4.48
CA LEU A 906 31.41 31.11 5.83
C LEU A 906 32.21 29.80 5.82
N HIS A 907 33.04 29.59 6.83
CA HIS A 907 33.69 28.33 7.13
C HIS A 907 32.83 27.56 8.14
N VAL A 908 32.15 26.51 7.68
CA VAL A 908 31.25 25.67 8.48
C VAL A 908 31.99 24.38 8.85
N THR A 909 32.25 24.18 10.12
CA THR A 909 32.87 22.95 10.64
C THR A 909 31.79 21.99 11.13
N PHE A 910 31.87 20.77 10.65
CA PHE A 910 31.02 19.65 11.02
C PHE A 910 31.76 18.72 11.96
N GLU A 911 31.06 18.22 12.96
CA GLU A 911 31.51 17.19 13.87
C GLU A 911 30.54 16.00 13.83
N ARG A 912 31.09 14.79 13.81
CA ARG A 912 30.33 13.56 13.86
C ARG A 912 29.63 13.41 15.21
N GLN A 913 28.38 12.96 15.21
CA GLN A 913 27.68 12.67 16.45
C GLN A 913 28.13 11.33 17.05
N GLU A 914 28.49 11.35 18.33
CA GLU A 914 28.72 10.13 19.10
C GLU A 914 27.38 9.50 19.50
N ALA A 915 27.34 8.17 19.53
CA ALA A 915 26.13 7.46 19.91
C ALA A 915 25.84 7.63 21.41
N LEU A 916 24.58 7.94 21.72
CA LEU A 916 24.15 8.20 23.09
C LEU A 916 23.79 6.90 23.85
N ARG A 917 23.65 5.76 23.16
CA ARG A 917 23.22 4.46 23.71
C ARG A 917 23.91 3.27 23.04
N GLU A 918 24.16 2.21 23.81
CA GLU A 918 24.63 0.91 23.29
C GLU A 918 23.62 0.38 22.23
N GLY A 919 24.12 0.06 21.03
CA GLY A 919 23.32 -0.42 19.90
C GLY A 919 22.85 0.64 18.90
N GLU A 920 22.93 1.94 19.23
CA GLU A 920 22.75 3.06 18.27
C GLU A 920 24.07 3.43 17.55
N GLU A 921 25.18 2.86 18.03
CA GLU A 921 26.57 3.12 17.60
C GLU A 921 26.75 3.13 16.09
N GLN A 922 26.26 2.11 15.37
CA GLN A 922 26.48 1.97 13.93
C GLN A 922 25.64 2.92 13.07
N HIS A 923 24.49 3.39 13.56
CA HIS A 923 23.57 4.21 12.75
C HIS A 923 23.80 5.72 12.91
N MET A 924 24.31 6.17 14.06
CA MET A 924 24.71 7.58 14.27
C MET A 924 26.05 7.92 13.59
N MET A 925 26.73 6.91 13.05
CA MET A 925 28.02 7.04 12.39
C MET A 925 28.03 7.94 11.16
N GLU A 926 26.89 8.13 10.50
CA GLU A 926 26.74 9.00 9.32
C GLU A 926 26.17 10.38 9.69
N ASP A 927 25.89 10.65 10.98
CA ASP A 927 25.36 11.94 11.43
C ASP A 927 26.44 12.96 11.71
N PHE A 928 26.31 14.12 11.07
CA PHE A 928 27.15 15.28 11.32
C PHE A 928 26.31 16.44 11.85
N LYS A 929 26.78 17.08 12.93
CA LYS A 929 26.24 18.35 13.44
C LYS A 929 27.20 19.48 13.10
N ILE A 930 26.68 20.69 12.95
CA ILE A 930 27.51 21.89 12.88
C ILE A 930 28.09 22.13 14.26
N SER A 931 29.42 22.14 14.38
CA SER A 931 30.13 22.44 15.64
C SER A 931 30.55 23.91 15.72
N GLU A 932 30.83 24.53 14.58
CA GLU A 932 31.32 25.91 14.51
C GLU A 932 31.03 26.52 13.13
N VAL A 933 30.70 27.81 13.09
CA VAL A 933 30.63 28.60 11.84
C VAL A 933 31.39 29.90 12.03
N ARG A 934 32.36 30.19 11.15
CA ARG A 934 33.13 31.44 11.16
C ARG A 934 33.09 32.14 9.81
N ASP A 935 33.08 33.47 9.81
CA ASP A 935 33.34 34.26 8.60
C ASP A 935 34.84 34.51 8.38
N SER A 936 35.18 35.29 7.35
CA SER A 936 36.56 35.70 7.05
C SER A 936 37.21 36.55 8.14
N GLU A 937 36.42 37.21 8.99
CA GLU A 937 36.90 38.01 10.13
C GLU A 937 36.99 37.19 11.44
N LYS A 938 36.67 35.89 11.37
CA LYS A 938 36.63 34.94 12.51
C LYS A 938 35.51 35.22 13.51
N GLN A 939 34.45 35.93 13.12
CA GLN A 939 33.25 36.10 13.93
C GLN A 939 32.47 34.77 13.98
N ASP A 940 32.00 34.39 15.17
CA ASP A 940 31.15 33.20 15.36
C ASP A 940 29.71 33.49 14.88
N LEU A 941 29.26 32.68 13.92
CA LEU A 941 27.96 32.76 13.28
C LEU A 941 27.22 31.41 13.33
N THR A 942 27.50 30.57 14.33
CA THR A 942 26.96 29.21 14.43
C THR A 942 25.43 29.14 14.33
N GLY A 943 24.73 30.19 14.78
CA GLY A 943 23.26 30.30 14.68
C GLY A 943 22.70 30.70 13.29
N ALA A 944 23.55 31.12 12.34
CA ALA A 944 23.14 31.63 11.04
C ALA A 944 22.95 30.53 9.97
N VAL A 945 23.53 29.36 10.19
CA VAL A 945 23.52 28.23 9.23
C VAL A 945 22.68 27.09 9.81
N THR A 946 21.99 26.37 8.93
CA THR A 946 21.27 25.14 9.26
C THR A 946 21.79 23.98 8.40
N CYS A 947 21.84 22.80 9.00
CA CYS A 947 22.10 21.54 8.31
C CYS A 947 20.94 20.60 8.63
N ARG A 948 20.30 20.06 7.59
CA ARG A 948 19.20 19.11 7.73
C ARG A 948 19.42 17.90 6.83
N LEU A 949 18.97 16.74 7.29
CA LEU A 949 18.94 15.54 6.46
C LEU A 949 18.05 15.83 5.24
N GLN A 950 18.60 15.68 4.05
CA GLN A 950 17.86 15.80 2.81
C GLN A 950 18.55 14.94 1.77
N THR A 951 18.01 13.75 1.59
CA THR A 951 18.57 12.73 0.71
C THR A 951 17.99 12.80 -0.70
N MET A 952 17.18 13.82 -1.02
CA MET A 952 16.60 14.02 -2.34
C MET A 952 16.88 15.44 -2.81
N LEU A 953 17.36 15.56 -4.05
CA LEU A 953 17.45 16.84 -4.73
C LEU A 953 16.03 17.31 -5.05
N ILE A 954 15.73 18.56 -4.73
CA ILE A 954 14.45 19.19 -5.03
C ILE A 954 14.74 20.30 -6.02
N GLU A 955 14.09 20.28 -7.19
CA GLU A 955 14.16 21.37 -8.17
C GLU A 955 13.56 22.64 -7.54
N SER A 956 14.22 23.78 -7.74
CA SER A 956 14.04 25.03 -7.00
C SER A 956 12.59 25.46 -6.77
N GLN A 957 12.09 25.24 -5.55
CA GLN A 957 11.14 26.04 -4.76
C GLN A 957 10.95 25.33 -3.42
N ALA A 958 10.84 26.08 -2.32
CA ALA A 958 10.87 25.53 -0.95
C ALA A 958 9.73 24.52 -0.63
N GLU A 959 8.72 24.40 -1.51
CA GLU A 959 7.61 23.43 -1.40
C GLU A 959 7.58 22.35 -2.50
N ALA A 960 8.45 22.40 -3.51
CA ALA A 960 8.39 21.45 -4.63
C ALA A 960 8.68 20.02 -4.14
N GLY A 961 7.69 19.15 -4.24
CA GLY A 961 7.85 17.70 -4.05
C GLY A 961 8.39 17.01 -5.31
N TYR A 962 8.41 15.69 -5.28
CA TYR A 962 8.68 14.84 -6.43
C TYR A 962 7.65 15.09 -7.56
N TRP A 963 8.05 14.92 -8.82
CA TRP A 963 7.22 15.29 -9.99
C TRP A 963 5.86 14.58 -10.06
N LEU A 964 5.75 13.35 -9.53
CA LEU A 964 4.48 12.63 -9.42
C LEU A 964 3.51 13.25 -8.38
N ASP A 965 4.03 14.01 -7.42
CA ASP A 965 3.21 14.72 -6.43
C ASP A 965 2.89 16.14 -6.89
N THR A 966 3.84 16.83 -7.51
CA THR A 966 3.69 18.23 -7.92
C THR A 966 3.06 18.40 -9.30
N GLY A 967 3.22 17.40 -10.18
CA GLY A 967 2.92 17.51 -11.61
C GLY A 967 3.81 18.50 -12.36
N VAL A 968 4.96 18.88 -11.79
CA VAL A 968 5.91 19.79 -12.45
C VAL A 968 6.81 19.00 -13.40
N LEU A 969 6.87 19.46 -14.64
CA LEU A 969 7.56 18.83 -15.76
C LEU A 969 8.38 19.88 -16.52
N GLN A 970 9.47 19.45 -17.13
CA GLN A 970 10.27 20.26 -18.03
C GLN A 970 9.64 20.24 -19.43
N VAL A 971 9.22 21.41 -19.91
CA VAL A 971 8.70 21.59 -21.26
C VAL A 971 9.82 22.15 -22.12
N HIS A 972 10.49 21.30 -22.89
CA HIS A 972 11.56 21.75 -23.77
C HIS A 972 11.00 22.58 -24.94
N LEU A 973 11.44 23.83 -25.02
CA LEU A 973 11.36 24.64 -26.22
C LEU A 973 12.37 24.04 -27.20
N ASP A 974 11.95 23.28 -28.21
CA ASP A 974 12.84 23.02 -29.34
C ASP A 974 13.15 24.37 -29.98
N PRO A 975 14.42 24.82 -30.06
CA PRO A 975 14.76 25.76 -31.10
C PRO A 975 14.50 25.01 -32.41
N ALA A 976 13.62 25.55 -33.25
CA ALA A 976 13.42 25.05 -34.61
C ALA A 976 14.80 24.82 -35.27
N GLY A 977 15.28 23.57 -35.32
CA GLY A 977 16.65 23.30 -35.80
C GLY A 977 17.31 21.96 -35.44
N ALA A 978 16.90 21.21 -34.41
CA ALA A 978 17.59 19.96 -34.05
C ALA A 978 17.08 18.70 -34.80
N ARG A 979 16.69 18.86 -36.07
CA ARG A 979 16.55 17.75 -37.03
C ARG A 979 17.63 17.91 -38.10
N ALA A 980 18.84 17.45 -37.78
CA ALA A 980 19.91 17.16 -38.72
C ALA A 980 20.70 15.94 -38.21
#